data_AF-A0A819HGA6-F1
#
_entry.id   AF-A0A819HGA6-F1
#
_cell.length_a   1.000
_cell.length_b   1.000
_cell.length_c   1.000
_cell.angle_alpha   90.00
_cell.angle_beta   90.00
_cell.angle_gamma   90.00
#
_symmetry.space_group_name_H-M   'P 1'
#
loop_
_entity.id
_entity.type
_entity.pdbx_description
1 polymer ?
#
loop_
_entity_poly.entity_id
_entity_poly.type
_entity_poly.pdbx_seq_one_letter_code
_entity_poly.pdbx_strand_id
1 'polypeptide(L)'
;MFSEQQLKVLEKGLKYVPTPKSIDLVDIITNVETSLNSIPKIVKQTAISEITEFIQKWRTPKCRNLTKIEEKLLKELRSIKDIVIVPADKGGRIVILNKDDYIFKIEQKLKDTKIYTEVTDPTNNIKSALSNFTQKLFQQQKITQGQQKYLTSIDNIPTVRGQPKLHKIDKSMRLITCSRDTIISPISQLAFSLIKELRKTIKSNIINTKNFVEIISKIKLDSNDNLASLDISDMFNNVPVTRAIDIAIYRIEQSTAFNNSLFTKSDVKQMILISLNNSFIRFNGKFYRQKSGLPMGNCLSPLLADLYMDDYIEKYLTDLNQTNKLWRYVDDILILTKMNKDELDTYVKKINKRRSNIKFTMEYENDKTINFLDTSLRRNENDNSIDIRWFRKESAADRLLNYNSCHHKSIKRNIVTNMTSRIITTSKHTYHQQQDLQTLKKMLKNSDYPKKEVNKLIEQTIRSINQPLNVQVKNKKEYLYSVVIPYVPGVEILKRRLEKLKIRVFFSYKNKIKSFFNSCIKQENKSVIYQLECECNNIYNGETKVGIWKRMKQHENEILKDKEESKSEIVQHFHSERFQCMFHPEEAFIIDTETNWFKRRTKEAIYSIINESINRHNDIDSAWLHILLKNKEQIKKRIAFKKSKRFETSARQDGNSGTDDEEENG
;
A
#
# COMPACT_ATOMS: atom_id res chain seq x y z
N MET A 1 -6.42 18.98 26.02
CA MET A 1 -7.63 19.06 25.16
C MET A 1 -7.23 19.72 23.85
N PHE A 2 -7.70 19.25 22.69
CA PHE A 2 -7.34 19.84 21.38
C PHE A 2 -8.19 21.07 21.08
N SER A 3 -7.62 22.08 20.43
CA SER A 3 -8.39 23.26 20.03
C SER A 3 -9.33 22.94 18.87
N GLU A 4 -10.45 23.66 18.78
CA GLU A 4 -11.41 23.51 17.67
C GLU A 4 -10.73 23.73 16.30
N GLN A 5 -9.76 24.65 16.24
CA GLN A 5 -8.99 24.91 15.03
C GLN A 5 -8.10 23.71 14.63
N GLN A 6 -7.48 23.01 15.60
CA GLN A 6 -6.71 21.79 15.32
C GLN A 6 -7.61 20.69 14.75
N LEU A 7 -8.82 20.53 15.31
CA LEU A 7 -9.80 19.56 14.81
C LEU A 7 -10.27 19.90 13.39
N LYS A 8 -10.60 21.17 13.11
CA LYS A 8 -10.97 21.66 11.76
C LYS A 8 -9.89 21.39 10.70
N VAL A 9 -8.60 21.49 11.06
CA VAL A 9 -7.50 21.15 10.14
C VAL A 9 -7.49 19.65 9.82
N LEU A 10 -7.71 18.79 10.81
CA LEU A 10 -7.81 17.33 10.61
C LEU A 10 -9.09 16.94 9.84
N GLU A 11 -10.16 17.72 9.95
CA GLU A 11 -11.41 17.55 9.18
C GLU A 11 -11.21 17.64 7.66
N LYS A 12 -10.12 18.28 7.17
CA LYS A 12 -9.76 18.20 5.74
C LYS A 12 -9.41 16.79 5.27
N GLY A 13 -9.04 15.90 6.20
CA GLY A 13 -8.81 14.48 5.96
C GLY A 13 -7.34 14.11 5.77
N LEU A 14 -6.95 12.93 6.27
CA LEU A 14 -5.56 12.43 6.17
C LEU A 14 -5.06 12.23 4.73
N LYS A 15 -5.98 12.08 3.76
CA LYS A 15 -5.65 11.98 2.33
C LYS A 15 -5.45 13.33 1.66
N TYR A 16 -5.74 14.46 2.32
CA TYR A 16 -5.57 15.79 1.77
C TYR A 16 -4.12 16.05 1.37
N VAL A 17 -3.88 16.67 0.21
CA VAL A 17 -2.54 16.99 -0.30
C VAL A 17 -2.39 18.52 -0.29
N PRO A 18 -1.49 19.08 0.52
CA PRO A 18 -1.15 20.49 0.47
C PRO A 18 -0.50 20.86 -0.87
N THR A 19 -0.63 22.13 -1.27
CA THR A 19 0.04 22.68 -2.45
C THR A 19 1.55 22.48 -2.33
N PRO A 20 2.22 21.85 -3.33
CA PRO A 20 3.66 21.62 -3.28
C PRO A 20 4.42 22.95 -3.34
N LYS A 21 5.48 23.06 -2.53
CA LYS A 21 6.36 24.24 -2.47
C LYS A 21 7.55 24.16 -3.44
N SER A 22 7.85 22.95 -3.91
CA SER A 22 8.95 22.68 -4.83
C SER A 22 8.68 21.41 -5.63
N ILE A 23 9.41 21.26 -6.74
CA ILE A 23 9.51 20.00 -7.47
C ILE A 23 10.50 19.07 -6.75
N ASP A 24 10.18 17.78 -6.73
CA ASP A 24 11.09 16.73 -6.32
C ASP A 24 11.82 16.17 -7.55
N LEU A 25 12.91 16.85 -7.94
CA LEU A 25 13.67 16.52 -9.14
C LEU A 25 14.23 15.09 -9.08
N VAL A 26 14.79 14.70 -7.93
CA VAL A 26 15.37 13.38 -7.71
C VAL A 26 14.30 12.30 -7.93
N ASP A 27 13.13 12.44 -7.30
CA ASP A 27 12.04 11.48 -7.51
C ASP A 27 11.52 11.44 -8.97
N ILE A 28 11.46 12.58 -9.68
CA ILE A 28 11.05 12.60 -11.08
C ILE A 28 12.03 11.79 -11.92
N ILE A 29 13.32 12.11 -11.84
CA ILE A 29 14.38 11.44 -12.60
C ILE A 29 14.37 9.95 -12.29
N THR A 30 14.40 9.59 -11.00
CA THR A 30 14.39 8.19 -10.56
C THR A 30 13.17 7.43 -11.09
N ASN A 31 11.97 8.01 -11.07
CA ASN A 31 10.79 7.34 -11.61
C ASN A 31 10.83 7.20 -13.13
N VAL A 32 11.32 8.21 -13.85
CA VAL A 32 11.44 8.16 -15.32
C VAL A 32 12.48 7.12 -15.73
N GLU A 33 13.67 7.13 -15.11
CA GLU A 33 14.73 6.15 -15.34
C GLU A 33 14.23 4.73 -15.10
N THR A 34 13.49 4.50 -14.00
CA THR A 34 12.97 3.17 -13.67
C THR A 34 11.89 2.73 -14.66
N SER A 35 10.95 3.61 -14.99
CA SER A 35 9.81 3.29 -15.84
C SER A 35 10.19 3.12 -17.30
N LEU A 36 11.21 3.85 -17.76
CA LEU A 36 11.63 3.92 -19.15
C LEU A 36 13.01 3.28 -19.37
N ASN A 37 13.45 2.37 -18.50
CA ASN A 37 14.77 1.75 -18.62
C ASN A 37 14.93 0.92 -19.90
N SER A 38 13.86 0.22 -20.32
CA SER A 38 13.88 -0.74 -21.42
C SER A 38 13.31 -0.20 -22.75
N ILE A 39 13.06 1.10 -22.85
CA ILE A 39 12.47 1.70 -24.06
C ILE A 39 13.56 2.16 -25.04
N PRO A 40 13.24 2.38 -26.33
CA PRO A 40 14.21 2.92 -27.29
C PRO A 40 14.83 4.23 -26.81
N LYS A 41 16.15 4.34 -26.89
CA LYS A 41 16.93 5.47 -26.35
C LYS A 41 16.43 6.83 -26.85
N ILE A 42 16.10 6.94 -28.14
CA ILE A 42 15.56 8.18 -28.73
C ILE A 42 14.23 8.61 -28.08
N VAL A 43 13.33 7.66 -27.82
CA VAL A 43 12.03 7.95 -27.18
C VAL A 43 12.23 8.38 -25.74
N LYS A 44 13.17 7.73 -25.03
CA LYS A 44 13.56 8.10 -23.67
C LYS A 44 14.11 9.52 -23.63
N GLN A 45 15.07 9.85 -24.49
CA GLN A 45 15.70 11.18 -24.53
C GLN A 45 14.70 12.28 -24.88
N THR A 46 13.79 12.05 -25.83
CA THR A 46 12.70 13.00 -26.14
C THR A 46 11.77 13.18 -24.95
N ALA A 47 11.41 12.10 -24.24
CA ALA A 47 10.61 12.19 -23.02
C ALA A 47 11.33 12.98 -21.91
N ILE A 48 12.63 12.75 -21.72
CA ILE A 48 13.47 13.49 -20.78
C ILE A 48 13.50 14.98 -21.13
N SER A 49 13.63 15.32 -22.41
CA SER A 49 13.62 16.71 -22.89
C SER A 49 12.31 17.42 -22.55
N GLU A 50 11.16 16.80 -22.87
CA GLU A 50 9.83 17.34 -22.55
C GLU A 50 9.62 17.55 -21.05
N ILE A 51 10.08 16.61 -20.23
CA ILE A 51 10.01 16.69 -18.77
C ILE A 51 10.93 17.81 -18.25
N THR A 52 12.13 17.91 -18.80
CA THR A 52 13.13 18.92 -18.42
C THR A 52 12.63 20.33 -18.75
N GLU A 53 12.06 20.53 -19.95
CA GLU A 53 11.47 21.81 -20.35
C GLU A 53 10.34 22.22 -19.40
N PHE A 54 9.47 21.27 -19.00
CA PHE A 54 8.44 21.51 -18.01
C PHE A 54 9.04 21.94 -16.67
N ILE A 55 10.05 21.22 -16.16
CA ILE A 55 10.70 21.52 -14.87
C ILE A 55 11.30 22.93 -14.88
N GLN A 56 11.98 23.32 -15.97
CA GLN A 56 12.60 24.65 -16.09
C GLN A 56 11.58 25.79 -16.10
N LYS A 57 10.44 25.58 -16.78
CA LYS A 57 9.36 26.57 -16.89
C LYS A 57 8.44 26.59 -15.67
N TRP A 58 8.44 25.54 -14.87
CA TRP A 58 7.55 25.44 -13.72
C TRP A 58 7.84 26.54 -12.69
N ARG A 59 6.77 27.06 -12.10
CA ARG A 59 6.80 28.07 -11.05
C ARG A 59 5.88 27.63 -9.92
N THR A 60 6.28 27.96 -8.69
CA THR A 60 5.49 27.64 -7.51
C THR A 60 4.10 28.28 -7.61
N PRO A 61 3.01 27.53 -7.34
CA PRO A 61 1.66 28.09 -7.40
C PRO A 61 1.51 29.27 -6.44
N LYS A 62 0.94 30.39 -6.94
CA LYS A 62 0.70 31.61 -6.13
C LYS A 62 -0.30 31.34 -5.00
N CYS A 63 -1.38 30.63 -5.30
CA CYS A 63 -2.41 30.29 -4.32
C CYS A 63 -2.08 28.97 -3.61
N ARG A 64 -2.07 29.01 -2.28
CA ARG A 64 -1.95 27.81 -1.44
C ARG A 64 -3.32 27.34 -0.99
N ASN A 65 -3.47 26.03 -0.82
CA ASN A 65 -4.70 25.42 -0.33
C ASN A 65 -4.72 25.18 1.20
N LEU A 66 -3.62 25.54 1.89
CA LEU A 66 -3.57 25.66 3.34
C LEU A 66 -3.17 27.09 3.72
N THR A 67 -3.78 27.63 4.77
CA THR A 67 -3.38 28.94 5.34
C THR A 67 -2.10 28.82 6.18
N LYS A 68 -1.45 29.95 6.49
CA LYS A 68 -0.28 29.96 7.39
C LYS A 68 -0.63 29.42 8.79
N ILE A 69 -1.84 29.71 9.28
CA ILE A 69 -2.35 29.21 10.57
C ILE A 69 -2.52 27.69 10.49
N GLU A 70 -3.15 27.17 9.45
CA GLU A 70 -3.32 25.72 9.27
C GLU A 70 -1.96 25.00 9.14
N GLU A 71 -0.99 25.58 8.43
CA GLU A 71 0.38 25.05 8.38
C GLU A 71 1.05 25.04 9.76
N LYS A 72 0.83 26.06 10.59
CA LYS A 72 1.34 26.14 11.97
C LYS A 72 0.70 25.06 12.86
N LEU A 73 -0.62 24.94 12.81
CA LEU A 73 -1.39 23.94 13.58
C LEU A 73 -0.96 22.50 13.22
N LEU A 74 -0.69 22.21 11.94
CA LEU A 74 -0.15 20.90 11.54
C LEU A 74 1.24 20.62 12.13
N LYS A 75 2.08 21.65 12.29
CA LYS A 75 3.39 21.52 12.93
C LYS A 75 3.27 21.30 14.44
N GLU A 76 2.36 22.03 15.10
CA GLU A 76 2.05 21.85 16.53
C GLU A 76 1.52 20.45 16.81
N LEU A 77 0.58 19.96 16.01
CA LEU A 77 0.08 18.58 16.11
C LEU A 77 1.17 17.54 15.87
N ARG A 78 2.15 17.84 15.03
CA ARG A 78 3.30 16.97 14.77
C ARG A 78 4.31 16.97 15.92
N SER A 79 4.46 18.07 16.66
CA SER A 79 5.41 18.15 17.78
C SER A 79 4.93 17.40 19.02
N ILE A 80 3.63 17.15 19.15
CA ILE A 80 3.07 16.33 20.24
C ILE A 80 3.46 14.86 20.00
N LYS A 81 4.35 14.32 20.84
CA LYS A 81 4.89 12.95 20.68
C LYS A 81 4.00 11.86 21.29
N ASP A 82 3.12 12.22 22.22
CA ASP A 82 2.32 11.28 23.02
C ASP A 82 0.98 10.91 22.37
N ILE A 83 0.80 11.31 21.10
CA ILE A 83 -0.44 11.07 20.36
C ILE A 83 -0.20 10.33 19.06
N VAL A 84 -1.24 9.64 18.61
CA VAL A 84 -1.28 8.89 17.37
C VAL A 84 -2.54 9.24 16.60
N ILE A 85 -2.36 9.72 15.37
CA ILE A 85 -3.46 10.14 14.49
C ILE A 85 -3.62 9.11 13.38
N VAL A 86 -4.69 8.31 13.43
CA VAL A 86 -4.95 7.20 12.49
C VAL A 86 -6.37 7.27 11.92
N PRO A 87 -6.61 6.71 10.72
CA PRO A 87 -7.97 6.50 10.27
C PRO A 87 -8.65 5.40 11.09
N ALA A 88 -9.96 5.52 11.30
CA ALA A 88 -10.80 4.42 11.76
C ALA A 88 -10.88 3.31 10.71
N ASP A 89 -11.14 2.07 11.13
CA ASP A 89 -11.27 0.89 10.24
C ASP A 89 -12.41 1.07 9.22
N LYS A 90 -13.54 1.64 9.65
CA LYS A 90 -14.72 1.90 8.81
C LYS A 90 -15.19 3.35 8.97
N GLY A 91 -15.88 3.86 7.95
CA GLY A 91 -16.56 5.16 8.00
C GLY A 91 -15.68 6.39 7.74
N GLY A 92 -14.36 6.27 7.59
CA GLY A 92 -13.49 7.39 7.15
C GLY A 92 -13.25 8.50 8.20
N ARG A 93 -13.62 8.25 9.46
CA ARG A 93 -13.29 9.11 10.61
C ARG A 93 -11.80 9.10 10.92
N ILE A 94 -11.31 10.17 11.52
CA ILE A 94 -9.95 10.26 12.06
C ILE A 94 -10.05 10.07 13.56
N VAL A 95 -9.12 9.29 14.11
CA VAL A 95 -9.04 9.00 15.54
C VAL A 95 -7.70 9.52 16.04
N ILE A 96 -7.75 10.27 17.14
CA ILE A 96 -6.58 10.68 17.91
C ILE A 96 -6.57 9.81 19.16
N LEU A 97 -5.44 9.17 19.44
CA LEU A 97 -5.24 8.27 20.57
C LEU A 97 -4.00 8.70 21.35
N ASN A 98 -3.98 8.44 22.65
CA ASN A 98 -2.73 8.40 23.40
C ASN A 98 -1.83 7.30 22.80
N LYS A 99 -0.53 7.56 22.73
CA LYS A 99 0.47 6.67 22.12
C LYS A 99 0.61 5.35 22.85
N ASP A 100 0.63 5.36 24.17
CA ASP A 100 0.82 4.15 24.97
C ASP A 100 -0.42 3.27 24.89
N ASP A 101 -1.62 3.85 24.93
CA ASP A 101 -2.88 3.14 24.66
C ASP A 101 -2.89 2.48 23.28
N TYR A 102 -2.40 3.19 22.26
CA TYR A 102 -2.33 2.67 20.90
C TYR A 102 -1.36 1.48 20.80
N ILE A 103 -0.19 1.59 21.43
CA ILE A 103 0.82 0.52 21.48
C ILE A 103 0.25 -0.69 22.23
N PHE A 104 -0.27 -0.46 23.44
CA PHE A 104 -0.87 -1.49 24.28
C PHE A 104 -1.96 -2.27 23.55
N LYS A 105 -2.91 -1.59 22.89
CA LYS A 105 -4.00 -2.26 22.15
C LYS A 105 -3.51 -3.13 20.99
N ILE A 106 -2.39 -2.79 20.37
CA ILE A 106 -1.79 -3.61 19.31
C ILE A 106 -1.04 -4.79 19.93
N GLU A 107 -0.24 -4.56 20.95
CA GLU A 107 0.50 -5.62 21.65
C GLU A 107 -0.44 -6.65 22.26
N GLN A 108 -1.59 -6.24 22.81
CA GLN A 108 -2.63 -7.16 23.27
C GLN A 108 -3.15 -8.09 22.16
N LYS A 109 -3.21 -7.63 20.90
CA LYS A 109 -3.55 -8.48 19.75
C LYS A 109 -2.39 -9.39 19.33
N LEU A 110 -1.15 -8.94 19.49
CA LEU A 110 0.05 -9.72 19.18
C LEU A 110 0.41 -10.75 20.27
N LYS A 111 -0.18 -10.63 21.46
CA LYS A 111 -0.09 -11.61 22.56
C LYS A 111 -0.97 -12.84 22.37
N ASP A 112 -1.84 -12.89 21.34
CA ASP A 112 -2.62 -14.08 21.03
C ASP A 112 -1.68 -15.21 20.57
N THR A 113 -1.34 -16.11 21.50
CA THR A 113 -0.39 -17.21 21.31
C THR A 113 -0.86 -18.26 20.30
N LYS A 114 -2.15 -18.27 19.93
CA LYS A 114 -2.69 -19.12 18.87
C LYS A 114 -2.24 -18.63 17.49
N ILE A 115 -2.07 -17.32 17.32
CA ILE A 115 -1.78 -16.69 16.03
C ILE A 115 -0.32 -16.25 15.96
N TYR A 116 0.22 -15.63 17.01
CA TYR A 116 1.52 -14.98 17.00
C TYR A 116 2.46 -15.54 18.06
N THR A 117 3.76 -15.38 17.82
CA THR A 117 4.79 -15.66 18.81
C THR A 117 5.95 -14.71 18.63
N GLU A 118 6.40 -14.12 19.74
CA GLU A 118 7.55 -13.24 19.76
C GLU A 118 8.82 -14.04 19.44
N VAL A 119 9.68 -13.48 18.60
CA VAL A 119 10.92 -14.11 18.10
C VAL A 119 12.04 -13.08 18.05
N THR A 120 13.29 -13.53 17.93
CA THR A 120 14.43 -12.66 17.60
C THR A 120 14.36 -12.18 16.15
N ASP A 121 15.20 -11.20 15.76
CA ASP A 121 15.21 -10.66 14.39
C ASP A 121 15.41 -11.80 13.35
N PRO A 122 14.39 -12.13 12.54
CA PRO A 122 14.44 -13.24 11.61
C PRO A 122 15.16 -12.89 10.30
N THR A 123 15.62 -11.65 10.14
CA THR A 123 16.12 -11.12 8.85
C THR A 123 17.18 -12.02 8.23
N ASN A 124 18.18 -12.48 9.00
CA ASN A 124 19.26 -13.31 8.44
C ASN A 124 18.76 -14.70 8.01
N ASN A 125 17.87 -15.32 8.79
CA ASN A 125 17.32 -16.64 8.45
C ASN A 125 16.53 -16.58 7.13
N ILE A 126 15.73 -15.53 6.95
CA ILE A 126 14.97 -15.30 5.72
C ILE A 126 15.93 -15.08 4.53
N LYS A 127 16.98 -14.27 4.73
CA LYS A 127 17.99 -14.01 3.69
C LYS A 127 18.67 -15.29 3.23
N SER A 128 19.10 -16.13 4.16
CA SER A 128 19.75 -17.40 3.82
C SER A 128 18.81 -18.31 3.04
N ALA A 129 17.55 -18.42 3.47
CA ALA A 129 16.54 -19.21 2.75
C ALA A 129 16.30 -18.68 1.31
N LEU A 130 16.16 -17.36 1.14
CA LEU A 130 16.00 -16.73 -0.17
C LEU A 130 17.25 -16.89 -1.04
N SER A 131 18.44 -16.67 -0.48
CA SER A 131 19.70 -16.77 -1.21
C SER A 131 19.91 -18.19 -1.72
N ASN A 132 19.74 -19.20 -0.88
CA ASN A 132 19.89 -20.61 -1.25
C ASN A 132 18.90 -21.00 -2.35
N PHE A 133 17.64 -20.62 -2.20
CA PHE A 133 16.60 -20.94 -3.18
C PHE A 133 16.82 -20.22 -4.52
N THR A 134 17.13 -18.93 -4.49
CA THR A 134 17.37 -18.16 -5.71
C THR A 134 18.67 -18.57 -6.42
N GLN A 135 19.71 -18.95 -5.68
CA GLN A 135 20.94 -19.52 -6.23
C GLN A 135 20.67 -20.83 -6.95
N LYS A 136 19.87 -21.73 -6.36
CA LYS A 136 19.43 -22.97 -7.02
C LYS A 136 18.69 -22.67 -8.33
N LEU A 137 17.73 -21.74 -8.33
CA LEU A 137 17.01 -21.36 -9.55
C LEU A 137 17.92 -20.77 -10.63
N PHE A 138 18.92 -19.97 -10.21
CA PHE A 138 19.89 -19.37 -11.13
C PHE A 138 20.82 -20.43 -11.75
N GLN A 139 21.34 -21.36 -10.94
CA GLN A 139 22.17 -22.47 -11.42
C GLN A 139 21.41 -23.38 -12.41
N GLN A 140 20.09 -23.54 -12.19
CA GLN A 140 19.19 -24.25 -13.09
C GLN A 140 18.74 -23.42 -14.30
N GLN A 141 19.27 -22.21 -14.49
CA GLN A 141 18.95 -21.28 -15.58
C GLN A 141 17.46 -20.90 -15.67
N LYS A 142 16.71 -21.04 -14.57
CA LYS A 142 15.28 -20.67 -14.49
C LYS A 142 15.06 -19.18 -14.28
N ILE A 143 16.08 -18.49 -13.76
CA ILE A 143 16.09 -17.03 -13.56
C ILE A 143 17.40 -16.43 -14.03
N THR A 144 17.38 -15.15 -14.41
CA THR A 144 18.58 -14.37 -14.76
C THR A 144 19.29 -13.84 -13.52
N GLN A 145 20.55 -13.42 -13.67
CA GLN A 145 21.30 -12.78 -12.58
C GLN A 145 20.61 -11.49 -12.09
N GLY A 146 19.98 -10.74 -13.00
CA GLY A 146 19.20 -9.54 -12.65
C GLY A 146 17.98 -9.88 -11.78
N GLN A 147 17.28 -10.97 -12.11
CA GLN A 147 16.17 -11.46 -11.29
C GLN A 147 16.64 -11.96 -9.93
N GLN A 148 17.75 -12.69 -9.86
CA GLN A 148 18.34 -13.14 -8.59
C GLN A 148 18.68 -11.96 -7.67
N LYS A 149 19.32 -10.91 -8.22
CA LYS A 149 19.61 -9.66 -7.49
C LYS A 149 18.33 -8.99 -6.99
N TYR A 150 17.31 -8.87 -7.85
CA TYR A 150 16.02 -8.30 -7.48
C TYR A 150 15.34 -9.06 -6.33
N LEU A 151 15.31 -10.40 -6.42
CA LEU A 151 14.65 -11.27 -5.43
C LEU A 151 15.29 -11.18 -4.02
N THR A 152 16.55 -10.75 -3.94
CA THR A 152 17.31 -10.62 -2.69
C THR A 152 17.61 -9.17 -2.31
N SER A 153 16.94 -8.19 -2.93
CA SER A 153 17.34 -6.78 -2.88
C SER A 153 16.81 -5.94 -1.71
N ILE A 154 15.96 -6.52 -0.86
CA ILE A 154 15.24 -5.82 0.21
C ILE A 154 15.40 -6.58 1.53
N ASP A 155 15.73 -5.86 2.61
CA ASP A 155 15.88 -6.48 3.95
C ASP A 155 14.85 -6.00 4.97
N ASN A 156 13.93 -5.13 4.54
CA ASN A 156 12.87 -4.62 5.41
C ASN A 156 11.90 -5.74 5.78
N ILE A 157 11.64 -5.91 7.07
CA ILE A 157 10.60 -6.81 7.58
C ILE A 157 9.24 -6.09 7.51
N PRO A 158 8.13 -6.81 7.21
CA PRO A 158 6.79 -6.25 7.30
C PRO A 158 6.49 -5.59 8.64
N THR A 159 5.66 -4.55 8.60
CA THR A 159 5.34 -3.74 9.79
C THR A 159 3.84 -3.74 10.03
N VAL A 160 3.39 -3.65 11.28
CA VAL A 160 1.97 -3.58 11.62
C VAL A 160 1.57 -2.19 12.10
N ARG A 161 0.35 -1.78 11.75
CA ARG A 161 -0.33 -0.61 12.31
C ARG A 161 -1.78 -0.93 12.65
N GLY A 162 -2.34 -0.31 13.68
CA GLY A 162 -3.72 -0.48 14.11
C GLY A 162 -4.67 0.54 13.47
N GLN A 163 -5.91 0.11 13.22
CA GLN A 163 -7.05 0.99 12.92
C GLN A 163 -8.19 0.67 13.90
N PRO A 164 -8.69 1.65 14.68
CA PRO A 164 -9.76 1.42 15.64
C PRO A 164 -11.08 1.05 14.97
N LYS A 165 -11.74 0.00 15.47
CA LYS A 165 -13.08 -0.43 15.05
C LYS A 165 -14.15 0.31 15.86
N LEU A 166 -14.39 1.59 15.53
CA LEU A 166 -15.34 2.45 16.26
C LEU A 166 -16.80 1.96 16.26
N HIS A 167 -17.16 1.04 15.37
CA HIS A 167 -18.49 0.45 15.25
C HIS A 167 -18.71 -0.78 16.14
N LYS A 168 -17.68 -1.20 16.90
CA LYS A 168 -17.77 -2.27 17.89
C LYS A 168 -17.73 -1.69 19.30
N ILE A 169 -18.47 -2.29 20.22
CA ILE A 169 -18.55 -1.86 21.63
C ILE A 169 -17.16 -1.85 22.28
N ASP A 170 -16.37 -2.90 22.03
CA ASP A 170 -15.00 -3.08 22.54
C ASP A 170 -13.98 -2.10 21.93
N LYS A 171 -14.35 -1.39 20.85
CA LYS A 171 -13.47 -0.51 20.05
C LYS A 171 -12.11 -1.14 19.76
N SER A 172 -12.09 -2.45 19.48
CA SER A 172 -10.86 -3.21 19.24
C SER A 172 -10.06 -2.70 18.02
N MET A 173 -8.77 -3.03 17.98
CA MET A 173 -7.89 -2.68 16.86
C MET A 173 -7.97 -3.70 15.72
N ARG A 174 -8.08 -3.22 14.48
CA ARG A 174 -7.74 -4.00 13.29
C ARG A 174 -6.26 -3.82 12.97
N LEU A 175 -5.51 -4.91 12.97
CA LEU A 175 -4.13 -4.91 12.51
C LEU A 175 -4.09 -4.80 10.99
N ILE A 176 -3.25 -3.91 10.49
CA ILE A 176 -2.97 -3.72 9.07
C ILE A 176 -1.48 -3.93 8.88
N THR A 177 -1.11 -5.07 8.31
CA THR A 177 0.27 -5.37 7.97
C THR A 177 0.65 -4.70 6.66
N CYS A 178 1.80 -4.04 6.66
CA CYS A 178 2.43 -3.47 5.48
C CYS A 178 3.54 -4.42 5.01
N SER A 179 3.19 -5.32 4.09
CA SER A 179 4.14 -6.24 3.46
C SER A 179 4.68 -5.74 2.12
N ARG A 180 4.32 -4.52 1.71
CA ARG A 180 4.82 -3.90 0.47
C ARG A 180 6.29 -3.52 0.63
N ASP A 181 7.09 -3.83 -0.39
CA ASP A 181 8.52 -3.54 -0.46
C ASP A 181 9.28 -4.07 0.77
N THR A 182 9.00 -5.33 1.11
CA THR A 182 9.63 -6.09 2.20
C THR A 182 10.43 -7.28 1.65
N ILE A 183 11.25 -7.90 2.49
CA ILE A 183 12.16 -9.00 2.12
C ILE A 183 11.47 -10.15 1.38
N ILE A 184 10.22 -10.46 1.71
CA ILE A 184 9.44 -11.55 1.07
C ILE A 184 8.70 -11.06 -0.19
N SER A 185 8.50 -9.75 -0.36
CA SER A 185 7.63 -9.23 -1.41
C SER A 185 8.06 -9.58 -2.85
N PRO A 186 9.35 -9.60 -3.24
CA PRO A 186 9.74 -9.98 -4.59
C PRO A 186 9.39 -11.45 -4.93
N ILE A 187 9.67 -12.38 -4.01
CA ILE A 187 9.40 -13.81 -4.24
C ILE A 187 7.89 -14.10 -4.24
N SER A 188 7.12 -13.42 -3.38
CA SER A 188 5.66 -13.54 -3.39
C SER A 188 5.03 -12.99 -4.67
N GLN A 189 5.57 -11.91 -5.23
CA GLN A 189 5.11 -11.36 -6.51
C GLN A 189 5.43 -12.28 -7.68
N LEU A 190 6.62 -12.90 -7.69
CA LEU A 190 6.97 -13.90 -8.69
C LEU A 190 6.01 -15.09 -8.62
N ALA A 191 5.81 -15.69 -7.44
CA ALA A 191 4.84 -16.77 -7.27
C ALA A 191 3.43 -16.35 -7.69
N PHE A 192 2.97 -15.15 -7.29
CA PHE A 192 1.65 -14.65 -7.66
C PHE A 192 1.48 -14.48 -9.17
N SER A 193 2.54 -14.07 -9.89
CA SER A 193 2.49 -13.93 -11.35
C SER A 193 2.20 -15.26 -12.06
N LEU A 194 2.61 -16.39 -11.46
CA LEU A 194 2.43 -17.75 -11.98
C LEU A 194 1.07 -18.36 -11.59
N ILE A 195 0.44 -17.92 -10.49
CA ILE A 195 -0.81 -18.53 -10.00
C ILE A 195 -2.04 -17.62 -10.12
N LYS A 196 -1.89 -16.33 -10.46
CA LYS A 196 -3.00 -15.35 -10.47
C LYS A 196 -4.21 -15.81 -11.32
N GLU A 197 -3.97 -16.60 -12.36
CA GLU A 197 -5.02 -17.07 -13.29
C GLU A 197 -5.93 -18.12 -12.68
N LEU A 198 -5.49 -18.79 -11.59
CA LEU A 198 -6.29 -19.77 -10.87
C LEU A 198 -7.58 -19.18 -10.29
N ARG A 199 -7.66 -17.85 -10.16
CA ARG A 199 -8.90 -17.15 -9.81
C ARG A 199 -10.07 -17.48 -10.75
N LYS A 200 -9.79 -17.83 -12.02
CA LYS A 200 -10.80 -18.23 -13.02
C LYS A 200 -11.42 -19.60 -12.73
N THR A 201 -10.78 -20.42 -11.91
CA THR A 201 -11.27 -21.76 -11.55
C THR A 201 -12.34 -21.76 -10.46
N ILE A 202 -12.62 -20.59 -9.87
CA ILE A 202 -13.51 -20.41 -8.73
C ILE A 202 -14.93 -20.13 -9.24
N LYS A 203 -15.92 -20.91 -8.82
CA LYS A 203 -17.28 -20.88 -9.39
C LYS A 203 -18.18 -19.84 -8.75
N SER A 204 -18.30 -19.86 -7.42
CA SER A 204 -19.33 -19.09 -6.67
C SER A 204 -18.86 -17.70 -6.21
N ASN A 205 -17.80 -17.15 -6.82
CA ASN A 205 -17.16 -15.92 -6.36
C ASN A 205 -17.63 -14.67 -7.11
N ILE A 206 -18.17 -13.71 -6.36
CA ILE A 206 -18.47 -12.36 -6.82
C ILE A 206 -17.17 -11.57 -6.96
N ILE A 207 -17.03 -10.84 -8.07
CA ILE A 207 -15.87 -9.96 -8.30
C ILE A 207 -16.07 -8.60 -7.61
N ASN A 208 -17.26 -8.01 -7.72
CA ASN A 208 -17.60 -6.72 -7.15
C ASN A 208 -19.13 -6.54 -7.03
N THR A 209 -19.56 -5.50 -6.31
CA THR A 209 -20.97 -5.17 -6.11
C THR A 209 -21.75 -5.00 -7.42
N LYS A 210 -21.15 -4.42 -8.46
CA LYS A 210 -21.84 -4.21 -9.74
C LYS A 210 -22.20 -5.55 -10.39
N ASN A 211 -21.22 -6.45 -10.48
CA ASN A 211 -21.42 -7.80 -10.99
C ASN A 211 -22.43 -8.58 -10.15
N PHE A 212 -22.39 -8.43 -8.83
CA PHE A 212 -23.40 -9.02 -7.95
C PHE A 212 -24.81 -8.51 -8.26
N VAL A 213 -25.00 -7.19 -8.37
CA VAL A 213 -26.31 -6.59 -8.69
C VAL A 213 -26.80 -7.06 -10.06
N GLU A 214 -25.94 -7.16 -11.07
CA GLU A 214 -26.31 -7.69 -12.38
C GLU A 214 -26.80 -9.15 -12.33
N ILE A 215 -26.28 -9.97 -11.41
CA ILE A 215 -26.67 -11.37 -11.23
C ILE A 215 -27.95 -11.48 -10.39
N ILE A 216 -27.93 -10.99 -9.15
CA ILE A 216 -29.02 -11.16 -8.17
C ILE A 216 -30.33 -10.55 -8.66
N SER A 217 -30.24 -9.52 -9.49
CA SER A 217 -31.40 -8.79 -9.96
C SER A 217 -32.15 -9.44 -11.12
N LYS A 218 -31.62 -10.55 -11.65
CA LYS A 218 -32.27 -11.42 -12.63
C LYS A 218 -32.94 -12.63 -11.98
N ILE A 219 -32.75 -12.82 -10.67
CA ILE A 219 -33.23 -13.98 -9.94
C ILE A 219 -34.67 -13.72 -9.52
N LYS A 220 -35.53 -14.72 -9.78
CA LYS A 220 -36.85 -14.81 -9.18
C LYS A 220 -36.75 -15.76 -8.00
N LEU A 221 -37.29 -15.33 -6.88
CA LEU A 221 -37.35 -16.11 -5.65
C LEU A 221 -38.41 -17.19 -5.81
N ASP A 222 -38.14 -18.36 -5.24
CA ASP A 222 -39.19 -19.36 -4.99
C ASP A 222 -40.04 -18.87 -3.81
N SER A 223 -41.31 -19.31 -3.71
CA SER A 223 -42.24 -18.87 -2.66
C SER A 223 -41.73 -19.09 -1.23
N ASN A 224 -40.81 -20.04 -1.05
CA ASN A 224 -40.25 -20.42 0.25
C ASN A 224 -38.78 -19.97 0.40
N ASP A 225 -38.23 -19.22 -0.56
CA ASP A 225 -36.86 -18.73 -0.46
C ASP A 225 -36.75 -17.59 0.54
N ASN A 226 -35.87 -17.75 1.51
CA ASN A 226 -35.49 -16.71 2.46
C ASN A 226 -34.06 -16.24 2.19
N LEU A 227 -33.79 -14.98 2.52
CA LEU A 227 -32.47 -14.40 2.45
C LEU A 227 -31.73 -14.60 3.78
N ALA A 228 -30.49 -15.10 3.69
CA ALA A 228 -29.58 -15.11 4.82
C ALA A 228 -28.16 -14.82 4.35
N SER A 229 -27.31 -14.38 5.27
CA SER A 229 -25.89 -14.19 5.05
C SER A 229 -25.07 -14.99 6.06
N LEU A 230 -23.91 -15.47 5.60
CA LEU A 230 -22.91 -16.11 6.44
C LEU A 230 -21.63 -15.27 6.37
N ASP A 231 -21.08 -14.92 7.53
CA ASP A 231 -19.78 -14.25 7.67
C ASP A 231 -18.74 -15.25 8.20
N ILE A 232 -17.61 -15.34 7.52
CA ILE A 232 -16.51 -16.22 7.93
C ILE A 232 -15.67 -15.55 9.00
N SER A 233 -15.72 -16.10 10.21
CA SER A 233 -15.01 -15.58 11.36
C SER A 233 -13.48 -15.69 11.19
N ASP A 234 -12.84 -14.51 11.10
CA ASP A 234 -11.37 -14.36 11.01
C ASP A 234 -10.71 -15.25 9.95
N MET A 235 -11.32 -15.27 8.75
CA MET A 235 -11.00 -16.20 7.65
C MET A 235 -9.48 -16.41 7.46
N PHE A 236 -8.71 -15.33 7.29
CA PHE A 236 -7.28 -15.45 6.98
C PHE A 236 -6.49 -16.18 8.06
N ASN A 237 -6.76 -15.94 9.35
CA ASN A 237 -6.02 -16.59 10.43
C ASN A 237 -6.38 -18.08 10.59
N ASN A 238 -7.53 -18.47 10.06
CA ASN A 238 -8.11 -19.82 10.18
C ASN A 238 -7.92 -20.71 8.94
N VAL A 239 -7.53 -20.15 7.79
CA VAL A 239 -7.24 -20.96 6.57
C VAL A 239 -5.97 -21.81 6.78
N PRO A 240 -6.04 -23.14 6.62
CA PRO A 240 -4.87 -24.02 6.68
C PRO A 240 -3.93 -23.79 5.50
N VAL A 241 -2.72 -23.28 5.78
CA VAL A 241 -1.75 -22.86 4.77
C VAL A 241 -1.36 -24.01 3.83
N THR A 242 -1.00 -25.17 4.37
CA THR A 242 -0.56 -26.33 3.56
C THR A 242 -1.63 -26.78 2.58
N ARG A 243 -2.89 -26.93 3.06
CA ARG A 243 -4.01 -27.34 2.23
C ARG A 243 -4.33 -26.31 1.14
N ALA A 244 -4.27 -25.01 1.46
CA ALA A 244 -4.46 -23.96 0.46
C ALA A 244 -3.39 -24.00 -0.64
N ILE A 245 -2.13 -24.29 -0.28
CA ILE A 245 -1.04 -24.47 -1.25
C ILE A 245 -1.30 -25.70 -2.12
N ASP A 246 -1.68 -26.84 -1.53
CA ASP A 246 -1.90 -28.06 -2.28
C ASP A 246 -3.05 -27.90 -3.29
N ILE A 247 -4.13 -27.18 -2.95
CA ILE A 247 -5.21 -26.84 -3.88
C ILE A 247 -4.67 -25.98 -5.04
N ALA A 248 -3.85 -24.97 -4.75
CA ALA A 248 -3.27 -24.12 -5.78
C ALA A 248 -2.35 -24.91 -6.72
N ILE A 249 -1.51 -25.80 -6.18
CA ILE A 249 -0.62 -26.66 -6.97
C ILE A 249 -1.40 -27.70 -7.77
N TYR A 250 -2.49 -28.25 -7.22
CA TYR A 250 -3.38 -29.16 -7.93
C TYR A 250 -4.00 -28.49 -9.17
N ARG A 251 -4.43 -27.23 -9.04
CA ARG A 251 -5.04 -26.46 -10.13
C ARG A 251 -4.04 -25.74 -11.05
N ILE A 252 -2.73 -25.83 -10.79
CA ILE A 252 -1.72 -24.93 -11.39
C ILE A 252 -1.59 -25.02 -12.92
N GLU A 253 -1.89 -26.20 -13.50
CA GLU A 253 -1.88 -26.43 -14.95
C GLU A 253 -2.88 -25.53 -15.70
N GLN A 254 -3.85 -24.95 -14.99
CA GLN A 254 -4.79 -23.98 -15.55
C GLN A 254 -4.24 -22.56 -15.66
N SER A 255 -2.98 -22.34 -15.27
CA SER A 255 -2.30 -21.07 -15.53
C SER A 255 -1.38 -21.17 -16.74
N THR A 256 -1.72 -20.37 -17.75
CA THR A 256 -0.88 -20.17 -18.94
C THR A 256 0.48 -19.58 -18.59
N ALA A 257 0.53 -18.67 -17.60
CA ALA A 257 1.77 -18.06 -17.13
C ALA A 257 2.73 -19.10 -16.52
N PHE A 258 2.19 -20.10 -15.80
CA PHE A 258 2.98 -21.22 -15.31
C PHE A 258 3.44 -22.13 -16.46
N ASN A 259 2.53 -22.51 -17.36
CA ASN A 259 2.84 -23.42 -18.47
C ASN A 259 3.88 -22.85 -19.44
N ASN A 260 3.92 -21.53 -19.61
CA ASN A 260 4.91 -20.82 -20.43
C ASN A 260 6.21 -20.49 -19.67
N SER A 261 6.35 -20.92 -18.41
CA SER A 261 7.53 -20.66 -17.59
C SER A 261 8.44 -21.88 -17.51
N LEU A 262 9.68 -21.67 -17.06
CA LEU A 262 10.65 -22.74 -16.78
C LEU A 262 10.49 -23.34 -15.38
N PHE A 263 9.49 -22.91 -14.61
CA PHE A 263 9.29 -23.35 -13.23
C PHE A 263 8.48 -24.64 -13.17
N THR A 264 8.89 -25.55 -12.28
CA THR A 264 8.14 -26.77 -11.98
C THR A 264 7.10 -26.51 -10.88
N LYS A 265 6.14 -27.44 -10.71
CA LYS A 265 5.21 -27.42 -9.56
C LYS A 265 5.94 -27.34 -8.22
N SER A 266 7.07 -28.04 -8.10
CA SER A 266 7.91 -28.02 -6.90
C SER A 266 8.52 -26.63 -6.66
N ASP A 267 9.01 -25.96 -7.71
CA ASP A 267 9.58 -24.62 -7.57
C ASP A 267 8.51 -23.64 -7.07
N VAL A 268 7.32 -23.65 -7.69
CA VAL A 268 6.22 -22.76 -7.29
C VAL A 268 5.75 -23.07 -5.86
N LYS A 269 5.62 -24.35 -5.50
CA LYS A 269 5.30 -24.77 -4.12
C LYS A 269 6.33 -24.24 -3.13
N GLN A 270 7.62 -24.33 -3.44
CA GLN A 270 8.69 -23.79 -2.60
C GLN A 270 8.65 -22.25 -2.52
N MET A 271 8.38 -21.54 -3.61
CA MET A 271 8.22 -20.07 -3.59
C MET A 271 7.08 -19.64 -2.66
N ILE A 272 5.94 -20.35 -2.72
CA ILE A 272 4.79 -20.06 -1.86
C ILE A 272 5.10 -20.40 -0.40
N LEU A 273 5.74 -21.55 -0.13
CA LEU A 273 6.16 -21.93 1.23
C LEU A 273 7.13 -20.93 1.84
N ILE A 274 8.18 -20.51 1.11
CA ILE A 274 9.11 -19.47 1.56
C ILE A 274 8.36 -18.18 1.85
N SER A 275 7.38 -17.83 1.01
CA SER A 275 6.58 -16.61 1.18
C SER A 275 5.68 -16.61 2.42
N LEU A 276 5.09 -17.76 2.76
CA LEU A 276 4.08 -17.85 3.82
C LEU A 276 4.65 -18.33 5.16
N ASN A 277 5.67 -19.19 5.16
CA ASN A 277 6.31 -19.64 6.41
C ASN A 277 7.17 -18.56 7.06
N ASN A 278 7.63 -17.58 6.26
CA ASN A 278 8.38 -16.42 6.73
C ASN A 278 7.47 -15.20 6.97
N SER A 279 6.27 -15.43 7.52
CA SER A 279 5.30 -14.40 7.89
C SER A 279 5.69 -13.71 9.20
N PHE A 280 6.71 -12.88 9.13
CA PHE A 280 7.20 -12.09 10.27
C PHE A 280 6.71 -10.65 10.18
N ILE A 281 6.40 -10.07 11.34
CA ILE A 281 6.03 -8.67 11.49
C ILE A 281 6.88 -8.05 12.58
N ARG A 282 7.25 -6.78 12.38
CA ARG A 282 7.91 -5.95 13.40
C ARG A 282 6.88 -4.97 13.97
N PHE A 283 6.84 -4.81 15.28
CA PHE A 283 6.07 -3.77 15.96
C PHE A 283 6.79 -3.33 17.23
N ASN A 284 6.93 -2.01 17.44
CA ASN A 284 7.54 -1.44 18.63
C ASN A 284 8.91 -2.07 19.01
N GLY A 285 9.82 -2.22 18.04
CA GLY A 285 11.14 -2.82 18.25
C GLY A 285 11.17 -4.36 18.35
N LYS A 286 10.02 -5.00 18.55
CA LYS A 286 9.88 -6.46 18.70
C LYS A 286 9.48 -7.14 17.38
N PHE A 287 9.85 -8.42 17.25
CA PHE A 287 9.52 -9.25 16.09
C PHE A 287 8.56 -10.36 16.49
N TYR A 288 7.57 -10.62 15.63
CA TYR A 288 6.57 -11.64 15.85
C TYR A 288 6.44 -12.50 14.60
N ARG A 289 6.35 -13.81 14.79
CA ARG A 289 6.01 -14.78 13.74
C ARG A 289 4.52 -15.08 13.80
N GLN A 290 3.83 -14.99 12.67
CA GLN A 290 2.50 -15.55 12.52
C GLN A 290 2.61 -17.08 12.33
N LYS A 291 2.07 -17.85 13.27
CA LYS A 291 2.10 -19.32 13.30
C LYS A 291 0.96 -19.96 12.52
N SER A 292 -0.22 -19.32 12.51
CA SER A 292 -1.43 -19.86 11.89
C SER A 292 -2.00 -18.90 10.86
N GLY A 293 -2.58 -19.50 9.82
CA GLY A 293 -3.31 -18.79 8.79
C GLY A 293 -2.43 -18.14 7.73
N LEU A 294 -3.11 -17.49 6.80
CA LEU A 294 -2.52 -16.73 5.72
C LEU A 294 -2.20 -15.30 6.19
N PRO A 295 -0.97 -14.81 6.03
CA PRO A 295 -0.57 -13.47 6.45
C PRO A 295 -1.36 -12.40 5.72
N MET A 296 -2.16 -11.63 6.46
CA MET A 296 -2.85 -10.47 5.91
C MET A 296 -1.81 -9.48 5.39
N GLY A 297 -1.87 -9.11 4.10
CA GLY A 297 -0.92 -8.19 3.46
C GLY A 297 0.06 -8.83 2.47
N ASN A 298 0.26 -10.15 2.51
CA ASN A 298 0.96 -10.86 1.42
C ASN A 298 0.04 -10.93 0.18
N CYS A 299 0.59 -10.77 -1.02
CA CYS A 299 -0.19 -10.79 -2.27
C CYS A 299 -0.74 -12.18 -2.63
N LEU A 300 -0.17 -13.26 -2.09
CA LEU A 300 -0.65 -14.63 -2.28
C LEU A 300 -1.90 -14.93 -1.45
N SER A 301 -1.99 -14.36 -0.24
CA SER A 301 -3.01 -14.71 0.75
C SER A 301 -4.45 -14.59 0.22
N PRO A 302 -4.87 -13.52 -0.47
CA PRO A 302 -6.25 -13.42 -0.95
C PRO A 302 -6.64 -14.54 -1.92
N LEU A 303 -5.76 -14.89 -2.86
CA LEU A 303 -6.04 -15.94 -3.83
C LEU A 303 -6.06 -17.32 -3.18
N LEU A 304 -5.10 -17.61 -2.29
CA LEU A 304 -5.04 -18.90 -1.61
C LEU A 304 -6.24 -19.10 -0.66
N ALA A 305 -6.68 -18.03 0.01
CA ALA A 305 -7.90 -18.06 0.81
C ALA A 305 -9.12 -18.34 -0.09
N ASP A 306 -9.22 -17.65 -1.23
CA ASP A 306 -10.33 -17.85 -2.16
C ASP A 306 -10.39 -19.28 -2.72
N LEU A 307 -9.25 -19.85 -3.12
CA LEU A 307 -9.16 -21.24 -3.61
C LEU A 307 -9.53 -22.25 -2.52
N TYR A 308 -9.06 -22.03 -1.29
CA TYR A 308 -9.41 -22.89 -0.16
C TYR A 308 -10.90 -22.81 0.18
N MET A 309 -11.48 -21.61 0.17
CA MET A 309 -12.90 -21.44 0.47
C MET A 309 -13.80 -22.02 -0.62
N ASP A 310 -13.37 -21.99 -1.88
CA ASP A 310 -14.04 -22.67 -2.99
C ASP A 310 -14.10 -24.19 -2.74
N ASP A 311 -12.97 -24.84 -2.44
CA ASP A 311 -12.91 -26.27 -2.05
C ASP A 311 -13.77 -26.56 -0.81
N TYR A 312 -13.73 -25.68 0.19
CA TYR A 312 -14.48 -25.84 1.43
C TYR A 312 -16.00 -25.79 1.19
N ILE A 313 -16.47 -24.84 0.37
CA ILE A 313 -17.89 -24.68 0.04
C ILE A 313 -18.39 -25.90 -0.74
N GLU A 314 -17.66 -26.32 -1.78
CA GLU A 314 -18.01 -27.50 -2.57
C GLU A 314 -18.11 -28.77 -1.71
N LYS A 315 -17.22 -28.90 -0.72
CA LYS A 315 -17.16 -30.11 0.12
C LYS A 315 -18.11 -30.13 1.31
N TYR A 316 -18.38 -28.98 1.95
CA TYR A 316 -19.04 -28.95 3.26
C TYR A 316 -20.33 -28.14 3.34
N LEU A 317 -20.60 -27.28 2.35
CA LEU A 317 -21.80 -26.45 2.28
C LEU A 317 -22.74 -26.94 1.18
N THR A 318 -22.76 -28.25 0.91
CA THR A 318 -23.50 -28.87 -0.20
C THR A 318 -25.00 -28.54 -0.20
N ASP A 319 -25.62 -28.45 0.98
CA ASP A 319 -27.05 -28.16 1.10
C ASP A 319 -27.40 -26.71 0.73
N LEU A 320 -26.44 -25.80 0.91
CA LEU A 320 -26.56 -24.37 0.60
C LEU A 320 -25.96 -24.01 -0.76
N ASN A 321 -24.98 -24.78 -1.24
CA ASN A 321 -24.26 -24.54 -2.50
C ASN A 321 -25.05 -25.05 -3.70
N GLN A 322 -26.28 -24.54 -3.83
CA GLN A 322 -27.15 -24.81 -4.98
C GLN A 322 -26.92 -23.77 -6.07
N THR A 323 -27.12 -24.17 -7.32
CA THR A 323 -27.01 -23.29 -8.48
C THR A 323 -27.89 -22.06 -8.31
N ASN A 324 -27.32 -20.87 -8.49
CA ASN A 324 -28.01 -19.57 -8.35
C ASN A 324 -28.62 -19.31 -6.96
N LYS A 325 -28.09 -19.93 -5.89
CA LYS A 325 -28.55 -19.70 -4.52
C LYS A 325 -27.42 -19.26 -3.56
N LEU A 326 -26.15 -19.32 -3.98
CA LEU A 326 -25.01 -18.94 -3.14
C LEU A 326 -24.08 -17.98 -3.89
N TRP A 327 -23.73 -16.88 -3.24
CA TRP A 327 -22.71 -15.97 -3.74
C TRP A 327 -21.74 -15.55 -2.65
N ARG A 328 -20.44 -15.73 -2.90
CA ARG A 328 -19.39 -15.33 -1.97
C ARG A 328 -18.63 -14.11 -2.47
N TYR A 329 -18.37 -13.17 -1.58
CA TYR A 329 -17.39 -12.11 -1.75
C TYR A 329 -16.39 -12.15 -0.59
N VAL A 330 -15.22 -12.73 -0.82
CA VAL A 330 -14.18 -12.89 0.22
C VAL A 330 -14.74 -13.66 1.43
N ASP A 331 -14.98 -12.97 2.55
CA ASP A 331 -15.48 -13.48 3.83
C ASP A 331 -17.02 -13.45 3.95
N ASP A 332 -17.69 -12.64 3.14
CA ASP A 332 -19.15 -12.51 3.13
C ASP A 332 -19.79 -13.52 2.15
N ILE A 333 -20.80 -14.28 2.58
CA ILE A 333 -21.58 -15.19 1.73
C ILE A 333 -23.06 -14.80 1.83
N LEU A 334 -23.71 -14.58 0.70
CA LEU A 334 -25.16 -14.48 0.62
C LEU A 334 -25.73 -15.82 0.17
N ILE A 335 -26.81 -16.25 0.83
CA ILE A 335 -27.54 -17.48 0.49
C ILE A 335 -29.04 -17.21 0.33
N LEU A 336 -29.64 -17.91 -0.63
CA LEU A 336 -31.08 -18.13 -0.73
C LEU A 336 -31.36 -19.54 -0.24
N THR A 337 -32.18 -19.68 0.80
CA THR A 337 -32.45 -20.96 1.44
C THR A 337 -33.92 -21.14 1.75
N LYS A 338 -34.39 -22.39 1.67
CA LYS A 338 -35.73 -22.79 2.12
C LYS A 338 -35.80 -23.05 3.62
N MET A 339 -34.64 -23.13 4.28
CA MET A 339 -34.57 -23.31 5.73
C MET A 339 -35.14 -22.07 6.42
N ASN A 340 -35.93 -22.29 7.47
CA ASN A 340 -36.27 -21.23 8.39
C ASN A 340 -35.05 -20.83 9.25
N LYS A 341 -35.20 -19.79 10.06
CA LYS A 341 -34.11 -19.25 10.88
C LYS A 341 -33.49 -20.28 11.84
N ASP A 342 -34.32 -21.10 12.48
CA ASP A 342 -33.87 -22.08 13.49
C ASP A 342 -33.21 -23.30 12.85
N GLU A 343 -33.73 -23.74 11.70
CA GLU A 343 -33.12 -24.79 10.87
C GLU A 343 -31.74 -24.36 10.37
N LEU A 344 -31.63 -23.14 9.85
CA LEU A 344 -30.36 -22.59 9.38
C LEU A 344 -29.36 -22.41 10.53
N ASP A 345 -29.81 -21.93 11.70
CA ASP A 345 -28.96 -21.82 12.89
C ASP A 345 -28.44 -23.20 13.34
N THR A 346 -29.30 -24.20 13.36
CA THR A 346 -28.94 -25.60 13.64
C THR A 346 -27.92 -26.13 12.63
N TYR A 347 -28.12 -25.83 11.34
CA TYR A 347 -27.21 -26.19 10.27
C TYR A 347 -25.82 -25.56 10.46
N VAL A 348 -25.76 -24.25 10.72
CA VAL A 348 -24.52 -23.51 10.96
C VAL A 348 -23.81 -24.02 12.21
N LYS A 349 -24.54 -24.30 13.30
CA LYS A 349 -23.99 -24.94 14.51
C LYS A 349 -23.37 -26.30 14.20
N LYS A 350 -24.01 -27.12 13.36
CA LYS A 350 -23.46 -28.42 12.91
C LYS A 350 -22.17 -28.25 12.12
N ILE A 351 -22.11 -27.29 11.19
CA ILE A 351 -20.89 -26.98 10.44
C ILE A 351 -19.78 -26.50 11.36
N ASN A 352 -20.10 -25.60 12.30
CA ASN A 352 -19.15 -25.07 13.26
C ASN A 352 -18.62 -26.13 14.24
N LYS A 353 -19.30 -27.28 14.42
CA LYS A 353 -18.79 -28.42 15.21
C LYS A 353 -17.75 -29.27 14.47
N ARG A 354 -17.60 -29.12 13.15
CA ARG A 354 -16.61 -29.89 12.37
C ARG A 354 -15.18 -29.58 12.83
N ARG A 355 -14.28 -30.55 12.65
CA ARG A 355 -12.83 -30.43 12.86
C ARG A 355 -12.19 -29.55 11.76
N SER A 356 -12.54 -28.27 11.78
CA SER A 356 -12.04 -27.21 10.92
C SER A 356 -11.91 -25.94 11.77
N ASN A 357 -10.93 -25.10 11.43
CA ASN A 357 -10.77 -23.78 12.06
C ASN A 357 -11.72 -22.74 11.44
N ILE A 358 -12.34 -23.04 10.29
CA ILE A 358 -13.34 -22.17 9.66
C ILE A 358 -14.63 -22.24 10.47
N LYS A 359 -15.11 -21.07 10.89
CA LYS A 359 -16.37 -20.89 11.59
C LYS A 359 -17.20 -19.80 10.90
N PHE A 360 -18.51 -19.95 10.96
CA PHE A 360 -19.46 -19.03 10.37
C PHE A 360 -20.33 -18.40 11.46
N THR A 361 -20.61 -17.11 11.31
CA THR A 361 -21.75 -16.45 11.95
C THR A 361 -22.84 -16.24 10.92
N MET A 362 -24.09 -16.26 11.33
CA MET A 362 -25.25 -16.16 10.44
C MET A 362 -26.08 -14.93 10.78
N GLU A 363 -26.53 -14.23 9.75
CA GLU A 363 -27.56 -13.19 9.81
C GLU A 363 -28.72 -13.64 8.93
N TYR A 364 -29.90 -13.73 9.51
CA TYR A 364 -31.13 -14.01 8.78
C TYR A 364 -31.81 -12.67 8.47
N GLU A 365 -32.49 -12.57 7.33
CA GLU A 365 -33.20 -11.34 6.99
C GLU A 365 -34.18 -10.91 8.09
N ASN A 366 -34.29 -9.59 8.26
CA ASN A 366 -35.26 -8.97 9.16
C ASN A 366 -36.20 -8.11 8.33
N ASP A 367 -37.51 -8.25 8.54
CA ASP A 367 -38.54 -7.57 7.73
C ASP A 367 -38.29 -7.74 6.22
N LYS A 368 -37.98 -8.99 5.82
CA LYS A 368 -37.68 -9.42 4.45
C LYS A 368 -36.49 -8.69 3.82
N THR A 369 -35.65 -8.09 4.65
CA THR A 369 -34.52 -7.24 4.24
C THR A 369 -33.22 -7.74 4.84
N ILE A 370 -32.15 -7.77 4.03
CA ILE A 370 -30.80 -8.05 4.51
C ILE A 370 -29.80 -7.13 3.82
N ASN A 371 -28.70 -6.81 4.51
CA ASN A 371 -27.60 -6.06 3.93
C ASN A 371 -26.52 -7.02 3.42
N PHE A 372 -26.03 -6.77 2.21
CA PHE A 372 -24.90 -7.50 1.63
C PHE A 372 -24.03 -6.54 0.82
N LEU A 373 -22.72 -6.52 1.10
CA LEU A 373 -21.77 -5.56 0.52
C LEU A 373 -22.23 -4.09 0.70
N ASP A 374 -22.31 -3.34 -0.40
CA ASP A 374 -22.76 -1.95 -0.46
C ASP A 374 -24.27 -1.87 -0.82
N THR A 375 -25.05 -2.94 -0.60
CA THR A 375 -26.47 -3.03 -0.97
C THR A 375 -27.38 -3.54 0.15
N SER A 376 -28.62 -3.04 0.15
CA SER A 376 -29.75 -3.58 0.91
C SER A 376 -30.64 -4.34 -0.07
N LEU A 377 -30.93 -5.59 0.25
CA LEU A 377 -31.76 -6.49 -0.55
C LEU A 377 -33.09 -6.69 0.19
N ARG A 378 -34.21 -6.43 -0.46
CA ARG A 378 -35.54 -6.63 0.09
C ARG A 378 -36.33 -7.58 -0.81
N ARG A 379 -36.90 -8.64 -0.23
CA ARG A 379 -37.82 -9.51 -0.98
C ARG A 379 -39.12 -8.78 -1.25
N ASN A 380 -39.58 -8.83 -2.49
CA ASN A 380 -40.89 -8.37 -2.90
C ASN A 380 -41.81 -9.58 -3.05
N GLU A 381 -42.87 -9.63 -2.23
CA GLU A 381 -43.81 -10.75 -2.23
C GLU A 381 -44.78 -10.72 -3.41
N ASN A 382 -44.99 -9.56 -4.02
CA ASN A 382 -45.98 -9.42 -5.08
C ASN A 382 -45.51 -10.04 -6.41
N ASP A 383 -44.21 -10.02 -6.69
CA ASP A 383 -43.62 -10.49 -7.95
C ASP A 383 -42.44 -11.46 -7.76
N ASN A 384 -42.17 -11.87 -6.52
CA ASN A 384 -41.04 -12.70 -6.12
C ASN A 384 -39.68 -12.15 -6.59
N SER A 385 -39.54 -10.84 -6.72
CA SER A 385 -38.29 -10.19 -7.08
C SER A 385 -37.50 -9.72 -5.86
N ILE A 386 -36.25 -9.33 -6.08
CA ILE A 386 -35.40 -8.70 -5.07
C ILE A 386 -35.22 -7.22 -5.43
N ASP A 387 -35.75 -6.36 -4.56
CA ASP A 387 -35.47 -4.94 -4.59
C ASP A 387 -34.08 -4.67 -4.01
N ILE A 388 -33.28 -3.90 -4.77
CA ILE A 388 -31.90 -3.60 -4.42
C ILE A 388 -31.78 -2.09 -4.25
N ARG A 389 -31.16 -1.68 -3.15
CA ARG A 389 -30.86 -0.27 -2.85
C ARG A 389 -29.42 -0.10 -2.39
N TRP A 390 -28.80 1.05 -2.67
CA TRP A 390 -27.51 1.42 -2.10
C TRP A 390 -27.58 1.46 -0.57
N PHE A 391 -26.67 0.75 0.10
CA PHE A 391 -26.57 0.72 1.55
C PHE A 391 -25.36 1.51 2.07
N ARG A 392 -25.54 2.16 3.21
CA ARG A 392 -24.49 2.88 3.92
C ARG A 392 -24.67 2.71 5.43
N LYS A 393 -23.59 2.36 6.13
CA LYS A 393 -23.60 2.25 7.58
C LYS A 393 -23.81 3.62 8.24
N GLU A 394 -24.56 3.63 9.34
CA GLU A 394 -24.81 4.83 10.15
C GLU A 394 -23.51 5.48 10.67
N SER A 395 -22.48 4.68 10.94
CA SER A 395 -21.19 5.15 11.43
C SER A 395 -20.34 5.90 10.37
N ALA A 396 -20.83 6.06 9.13
CA ALA A 396 -20.11 6.76 8.08
C ALA A 396 -19.88 8.24 8.44
N ALA A 397 -18.70 8.77 8.13
CA ALA A 397 -18.38 10.19 8.38
C ALA A 397 -18.94 11.13 7.31
N ASP A 398 -19.56 10.59 6.26
CA ASP A 398 -20.11 11.37 5.13
C ASP A 398 -19.12 12.32 4.46
N ARG A 399 -17.83 12.00 4.59
CA ARG A 399 -16.72 12.82 4.10
C ARG A 399 -15.99 12.14 2.95
N LEU A 400 -15.92 12.85 1.83
CA LEU A 400 -15.16 12.47 0.65
C LEU A 400 -13.81 13.22 0.64
N LEU A 401 -13.00 13.06 -0.41
CA LEU A 401 -11.79 13.85 -0.57
C LEU A 401 -12.17 15.33 -0.67
N ASN A 402 -11.69 16.17 0.24
CA ASN A 402 -11.97 17.61 0.19
C ASN A 402 -11.57 18.21 -1.18
N TYR A 403 -12.46 19.02 -1.76
CA TYR A 403 -12.30 19.58 -3.11
C TYR A 403 -11.10 20.51 -3.24
N ASN A 404 -10.66 21.16 -2.16
CA ASN A 404 -9.50 22.06 -2.18
C ASN A 404 -8.15 21.33 -2.12
N SER A 405 -8.16 20.01 -1.94
CA SER A 405 -6.94 19.18 -1.95
C SER A 405 -6.20 19.27 -3.29
N CYS A 406 -4.87 19.31 -3.28
CA CYS A 406 -4.02 19.44 -4.47
C CYS A 406 -3.88 18.11 -5.23
N HIS A 407 -5.02 17.46 -5.50
CA HIS A 407 -5.14 16.35 -6.43
C HIS A 407 -5.55 16.85 -7.81
N HIS A 408 -5.11 16.14 -8.85
CA HIS A 408 -5.58 16.36 -10.22
C HIS A 408 -7.12 16.37 -10.29
N LYS A 409 -7.70 17.31 -11.04
CA LYS A 409 -9.15 17.49 -11.15
C LYS A 409 -9.89 16.21 -11.54
N SER A 410 -9.29 15.33 -12.35
CA SER A 410 -9.94 14.06 -12.71
C SER A 410 -10.22 13.17 -11.50
N ILE A 411 -9.38 13.20 -10.45
CA ILE A 411 -9.63 12.40 -9.24
C ILE A 411 -10.89 12.91 -8.54
N LYS A 412 -11.04 14.23 -8.42
CA LYS A 412 -12.21 14.86 -7.79
C LYS A 412 -13.48 14.58 -8.59
N ARG A 413 -13.43 14.70 -9.92
CA ARG A 413 -14.54 14.38 -10.83
C ARG A 413 -14.92 12.91 -10.78
N ASN A 414 -13.93 12.02 -10.82
CA ASN A 414 -14.15 10.57 -10.76
C ASN A 414 -14.82 10.14 -9.44
N ILE A 415 -14.61 10.85 -8.33
CA ILE A 415 -15.35 10.58 -7.08
C ILE A 415 -16.85 10.81 -7.30
N VAL A 416 -17.24 11.92 -7.93
CA VAL A 416 -18.65 12.22 -8.24
C VAL A 416 -19.21 11.18 -9.20
N THR A 417 -18.51 10.93 -10.32
CA THR A 417 -18.94 9.96 -11.35
C THR A 417 -19.07 8.54 -10.79
N ASN A 418 -18.07 8.05 -10.03
CA ASN A 418 -18.11 6.69 -9.50
C ASN A 418 -19.19 6.51 -8.43
N MET A 419 -19.40 7.49 -7.56
CA MET A 419 -20.48 7.44 -6.55
C MET A 419 -21.86 7.52 -7.21
N THR A 420 -22.02 8.39 -8.20
CA THR A 420 -23.27 8.49 -8.98
C THR A 420 -23.54 7.19 -9.71
N SER A 421 -22.55 6.67 -10.44
CA SER A 421 -22.67 5.39 -11.13
C SER A 421 -23.03 4.27 -10.18
N ARG A 422 -22.38 4.19 -9.01
CA ARG A 422 -22.72 3.20 -7.97
C ARG A 422 -24.19 3.28 -7.60
N ILE A 423 -24.69 4.44 -7.18
CA ILE A 423 -26.10 4.63 -6.77
C ILE A 423 -27.07 4.20 -7.87
N ILE A 424 -26.83 4.64 -9.10
CA ILE A 424 -27.71 4.32 -10.24
C ILE A 424 -27.67 2.83 -10.59
N THR A 425 -26.48 2.21 -10.53
CA THR A 425 -26.33 0.78 -10.84
C THR A 425 -26.85 -0.14 -9.74
N THR A 426 -26.92 0.32 -8.49
CA THR A 426 -27.38 -0.49 -7.34
C THR A 426 -28.87 -0.31 -7.07
N SER A 427 -29.35 0.93 -7.02
CA SER A 427 -30.75 1.22 -6.66
C SER A 427 -31.63 1.15 -7.91
N LYS A 428 -32.56 0.20 -8.01
CA LYS A 428 -33.42 0.06 -9.20
C LYS A 428 -34.58 1.05 -9.25
N HIS A 429 -35.14 1.40 -8.10
CA HIS A 429 -36.28 2.32 -8.01
C HIS A 429 -35.85 3.79 -8.15
N THR A 430 -36.44 4.50 -9.10
CA THR A 430 -36.14 5.92 -9.38
C THR A 430 -36.30 6.80 -8.15
N TYR A 431 -37.31 6.55 -7.31
CA TYR A 431 -37.52 7.29 -6.06
C TYR A 431 -36.33 7.14 -5.10
N HIS A 432 -35.87 5.91 -4.87
CA HIS A 432 -34.71 5.65 -4.01
C HIS A 432 -33.41 6.21 -4.60
N GLN A 433 -33.21 6.11 -5.91
CA GLN A 433 -32.08 6.76 -6.59
C GLN A 433 -32.06 8.26 -6.31
N GLN A 434 -33.20 8.96 -6.39
CA GLN A 434 -33.28 10.39 -6.11
C GLN A 434 -32.89 10.72 -4.67
N GLN A 435 -33.41 9.98 -3.68
CA GLN A 435 -33.05 10.16 -2.27
C GLN A 435 -31.54 9.94 -2.02
N ASP A 436 -31.00 8.88 -2.59
CA ASP A 436 -29.58 8.51 -2.44
C ASP A 436 -28.67 9.56 -3.13
N LEU A 437 -29.09 10.11 -4.27
CA LEU A 437 -28.40 11.22 -4.94
C LEU A 437 -28.44 12.52 -4.14
N GLN A 438 -29.54 12.83 -3.44
CA GLN A 438 -29.58 13.99 -2.53
C GLN A 438 -28.61 13.81 -1.36
N THR A 439 -28.52 12.59 -0.83
CA THR A 439 -27.52 12.23 0.19
C THR A 439 -26.10 12.44 -0.33
N LEU A 440 -25.79 11.98 -1.55
CA LEU A 440 -24.49 12.22 -2.18
C LEU A 440 -24.20 13.72 -2.36
N LYS A 441 -25.18 14.52 -2.79
CA LYS A 441 -25.03 15.97 -2.93
C LYS A 441 -24.69 16.64 -1.59
N LYS A 442 -25.32 16.20 -0.49
CA LYS A 442 -25.00 16.66 0.87
C LYS A 442 -23.56 16.30 1.27
N MET A 443 -23.13 15.06 1.03
CA MET A 443 -21.74 14.61 1.31
C MET A 443 -20.70 15.42 0.52
N LEU A 444 -20.97 15.68 -0.76
CA LEU A 444 -20.10 16.47 -1.64
C LEU A 444 -20.04 17.93 -1.19
N LYS A 445 -21.17 18.53 -0.79
CA LYS A 445 -21.22 19.89 -0.20
C LYS A 445 -20.36 19.98 1.05
N ASN A 446 -20.47 19.00 1.96
CA ASN A 446 -19.65 18.93 3.18
C ASN A 446 -18.14 18.72 2.89
N SER A 447 -17.79 18.32 1.66
CA SER A 447 -16.41 18.15 1.19
C SER A 447 -15.96 19.30 0.28
N ASP A 448 -16.64 20.45 0.34
CA ASP A 448 -16.38 21.69 -0.41
C ASP A 448 -16.51 21.59 -1.95
N TYR A 449 -17.26 20.61 -2.47
CA TYR A 449 -17.45 20.51 -3.92
C TYR A 449 -18.40 21.60 -4.46
N PRO A 450 -18.06 22.25 -5.59
CA PRO A 450 -18.92 23.26 -6.20
C PRO A 450 -20.26 22.68 -6.68
N LYS A 451 -21.38 23.23 -6.20
CA LYS A 451 -22.75 22.75 -6.52
C LYS A 451 -23.02 22.64 -8.03
N LYS A 452 -22.61 23.65 -8.81
CA LYS A 452 -22.79 23.68 -10.27
C LYS A 452 -22.04 22.54 -10.97
N GLU A 453 -20.79 22.28 -10.56
CA GLU A 453 -19.99 21.19 -11.15
C GLU A 453 -20.53 19.83 -10.75
N VAL A 454 -20.96 19.65 -9.49
CA VAL A 454 -21.57 18.41 -9.00
C VAL A 454 -22.83 18.05 -9.78
N ASN A 455 -23.78 18.99 -9.91
CA ASN A 455 -25.03 18.73 -10.64
C ASN A 455 -24.76 18.34 -12.09
N LYS A 456 -23.89 19.11 -12.77
CA LYS A 456 -23.48 18.82 -14.14
C LYS A 456 -22.88 17.41 -14.28
N LEU A 457 -21.97 17.01 -13.38
CA LEU A 457 -21.33 15.69 -13.42
C LEU A 457 -22.32 14.56 -13.14
N ILE A 458 -23.25 14.76 -12.19
CA ILE A 458 -24.31 13.78 -11.89
C ILE A 458 -25.18 13.58 -13.13
N GLU A 459 -25.70 14.66 -13.73
CA GLU A 459 -26.54 14.60 -14.92
C GLU A 459 -25.83 13.94 -16.10
N GLN A 460 -24.57 14.32 -16.36
CA GLN A 460 -23.75 13.70 -17.40
C GLN A 460 -23.54 12.21 -17.16
N THR A 461 -23.30 11.81 -15.90
CA THR A 461 -23.10 10.40 -15.54
C THR A 461 -24.38 9.60 -15.74
N ILE A 462 -25.54 10.10 -15.29
CA ILE A 462 -26.84 9.45 -15.47
C ILE A 462 -27.15 9.27 -16.97
N ARG A 463 -26.98 10.34 -17.77
CA ARG A 463 -27.16 10.27 -19.23
C ARG A 463 -26.24 9.22 -19.86
N SER A 464 -24.98 9.14 -19.45
CA SER A 464 -24.04 8.16 -19.98
C SER A 464 -24.37 6.71 -19.62
N ILE A 465 -25.08 6.48 -18.51
CA ILE A 465 -25.51 5.14 -18.09
C ILE A 465 -26.77 4.71 -18.84
N ASN A 466 -27.69 5.65 -19.09
CA ASN A 466 -28.98 5.37 -19.72
C ASN A 466 -28.92 5.33 -21.27
N GLN A 467 -27.83 5.79 -21.89
CA GLN A 467 -27.66 5.68 -23.34
C GLN A 467 -27.39 4.21 -23.73
N PRO A 468 -28.10 3.65 -24.73
CA PRO A 468 -27.74 2.35 -25.29
C PRO A 468 -26.31 2.42 -25.84
N LEU A 469 -25.60 1.27 -25.84
CA LEU A 469 -24.20 1.10 -26.27
C LEU A 469 -23.91 1.46 -27.75
N ASN A 470 -24.76 2.24 -28.42
CA ASN A 470 -24.50 2.85 -29.73
C ASN A 470 -23.80 4.20 -29.58
N VAL A 471 -22.61 4.21 -28.97
CA VAL A 471 -21.73 5.39 -29.03
C VAL A 471 -20.31 4.90 -29.27
N GLN A 472 -19.88 5.11 -30.52
CA GLN A 472 -18.51 5.16 -31.03
C GLN A 472 -17.46 4.68 -30.02
N VAL A 473 -16.88 3.51 -30.30
CA VAL A 473 -15.58 3.11 -29.74
C VAL A 473 -14.62 4.27 -30.03
N LYS A 474 -14.48 5.22 -29.10
CA LYS A 474 -13.40 6.20 -29.14
C LYS A 474 -12.15 5.34 -29.23
N ASN A 475 -11.46 5.36 -30.38
CA ASN A 475 -10.23 4.62 -30.61
C ASN A 475 -9.41 4.69 -29.34
N LYS A 476 -9.36 3.56 -28.62
CA LYS A 476 -8.77 3.52 -27.30
C LYS A 476 -7.31 3.81 -27.52
N LYS A 477 -6.86 4.99 -27.08
CA LYS A 477 -5.50 5.43 -27.33
C LYS A 477 -4.54 4.35 -26.87
N GLU A 478 -3.74 3.87 -27.82
CA GLU A 478 -2.77 2.82 -27.58
C GLU A 478 -1.55 3.44 -26.90
N TYR A 479 -1.29 3.00 -25.66
CA TYR A 479 -0.09 3.36 -24.92
C TYR A 479 0.80 2.13 -24.83
N LEU A 480 2.08 2.28 -25.19
CA LEU A 480 3.08 1.22 -25.09
C LEU A 480 3.81 1.26 -23.74
N TYR A 481 3.94 2.45 -23.17
CA TYR A 481 4.75 2.68 -21.98
C TYR A 481 3.97 3.44 -20.92
N SER A 482 4.48 3.45 -19.69
CA SER A 482 3.90 4.28 -18.63
C SER A 482 4.94 4.79 -17.67
N VAL A 483 4.70 5.98 -17.12
CA VAL A 483 5.56 6.63 -16.14
C VAL A 483 4.74 7.21 -15.00
N VAL A 484 5.29 7.17 -13.78
CA VAL A 484 4.67 7.77 -12.60
C VAL A 484 5.46 9.01 -12.20
N ILE A 485 4.82 10.17 -12.18
CA ILE A 485 5.45 11.45 -11.84
C ILE A 485 4.80 12.03 -10.57
N PRO A 486 5.56 12.55 -9.59
CA PRO A 486 5.00 13.34 -8.49
C PRO A 486 4.13 14.49 -9.00
N TYR A 487 2.91 14.60 -8.49
CA TYR A 487 1.98 15.62 -8.94
C TYR A 487 2.39 17.00 -8.42
N VAL A 488 2.49 17.96 -9.34
CA VAL A 488 2.53 19.39 -9.06
C VAL A 488 1.57 20.11 -10.03
N PRO A 489 0.89 21.19 -9.64
CA PRO A 489 0.03 21.92 -10.56
C PRO A 489 0.79 22.34 -11.83
N GLY A 490 0.22 22.08 -13.01
CA GLY A 490 0.82 22.34 -14.32
C GLY A 490 1.43 21.10 -14.96
N VAL A 491 1.80 20.07 -14.18
CA VAL A 491 2.42 18.83 -14.70
C VAL A 491 1.50 18.04 -15.64
N GLU A 492 0.20 18.35 -15.63
CA GLU A 492 -0.79 17.81 -16.55
C GLU A 492 -0.43 17.99 -18.02
N ILE A 493 0.33 19.04 -18.34
CA ILE A 493 0.79 19.29 -19.71
C ILE A 493 1.62 18.10 -20.25
N LEU A 494 2.36 17.42 -19.37
CA LEU A 494 3.15 16.25 -19.73
C LEU A 494 2.29 15.07 -20.20
N LYS A 495 1.01 14.99 -19.78
CA LYS A 495 0.11 13.95 -20.32
C LYS A 495 -0.04 14.10 -21.83
N ARG A 496 -0.23 15.33 -22.33
CA ARG A 496 -0.39 15.58 -23.77
C ARG A 496 0.93 15.46 -24.52
N ARG A 497 2.03 15.93 -23.94
CA ARG A 497 3.37 15.88 -24.56
C ARG A 497 3.87 14.45 -24.70
N LEU A 498 3.83 13.66 -23.62
CA LEU A 498 4.33 12.28 -23.60
C LEU A 498 3.36 11.28 -24.26
N GLU A 499 2.09 11.63 -24.39
CA GLU A 499 1.13 10.83 -25.17
C GLU A 499 1.54 10.70 -26.64
N LYS A 500 2.18 11.72 -27.23
CA LYS A 500 2.74 11.65 -28.60
C LYS A 500 3.80 10.54 -28.75
N LEU A 501 4.44 10.17 -27.65
CA LEU A 501 5.44 9.10 -27.55
C LEU A 501 4.82 7.76 -27.14
N LYS A 502 3.49 7.64 -27.15
CA LYS A 502 2.73 6.49 -26.62
C LYS A 502 3.05 6.19 -25.14
N ILE A 503 3.47 7.20 -24.36
CA ILE A 503 3.75 7.08 -22.93
C ILE A 503 2.55 7.58 -22.11
N ARG A 504 2.01 6.72 -21.25
CA ARG A 504 0.94 7.06 -20.32
C ARG A 504 1.48 7.63 -19.02
N VAL A 505 1.09 8.86 -18.67
CA VAL A 505 1.52 9.51 -17.43
C VAL A 505 0.51 9.29 -16.30
N PHE A 506 1.01 8.72 -15.20
CA PHE A 506 0.32 8.60 -13.93
C PHE A 506 0.92 9.55 -12.89
N PHE A 507 0.12 9.90 -11.88
CA PHE A 507 0.53 10.85 -10.85
C PHE A 507 0.61 10.22 -9.47
N SER A 508 1.68 10.53 -8.73
CA SER A 508 1.84 10.15 -7.33
C SER A 508 1.66 11.36 -6.39
N TYR A 509 1.20 11.11 -5.17
CA TYR A 509 0.85 12.12 -4.17
C TYR A 509 1.50 11.77 -2.83
N LYS A 510 2.79 12.12 -2.65
CA LYS A 510 3.59 11.75 -1.48
C LYS A 510 3.24 12.59 -0.23
N ASN A 511 3.10 13.90 -0.41
CA ASN A 511 2.90 14.86 0.70
C ASN A 511 1.43 14.98 1.11
N LYS A 512 0.87 13.93 1.72
CA LYS A 512 -0.48 13.96 2.29
C LYS A 512 -0.44 14.46 3.73
N ILE A 513 -1.53 15.02 4.29
CA ILE A 513 -1.59 15.36 5.72
C ILE A 513 -1.17 14.17 6.60
N LYS A 514 -1.54 12.94 6.22
CA LYS A 514 -1.09 11.71 6.89
C LYS A 514 0.45 11.62 7.09
N SER A 515 1.25 12.13 6.15
CA SER A 515 2.71 11.99 6.22
C SER A 515 3.34 12.85 7.31
N PHE A 516 2.63 13.87 7.81
CA PHE A 516 3.08 14.76 8.87
C PHE A 516 3.09 14.10 10.26
N PHE A 517 2.26 13.08 10.47
CA PHE A 517 2.05 12.49 11.80
C PHE A 517 2.73 11.14 12.00
N ASN A 518 2.74 10.71 13.27
CA ASN A 518 3.15 9.40 13.77
C ASN A 518 4.58 9.01 13.39
N SER A 519 5.50 9.97 13.28
CA SER A 519 6.92 9.65 13.08
C SER A 519 7.49 8.80 14.21
N CYS A 520 6.97 8.96 15.43
CA CYS A 520 7.35 8.18 16.62
C CYS A 520 7.02 6.69 16.55
N ILE A 521 6.14 6.25 15.65
CA ILE A 521 5.76 4.83 15.48
C ILE A 521 6.19 4.32 14.10
N LYS A 522 6.63 5.20 13.20
CA LYS A 522 7.21 4.78 11.93
C LYS A 522 8.52 4.09 12.21
N GLN A 523 8.62 2.87 11.72
CA GLN A 523 9.86 2.13 11.85
C GLN A 523 10.86 2.58 10.79
N GLU A 524 12.13 2.56 11.16
CA GLU A 524 13.22 2.94 10.28
C GLU A 524 13.32 1.99 9.08
N ASN A 525 13.57 2.59 7.92
CA ASN A 525 13.82 1.89 6.68
C ASN A 525 15.29 1.45 6.67
N LYS A 526 15.56 0.16 6.44
CA LYS A 526 16.94 -0.33 6.28
C LYS A 526 17.54 0.07 4.93
N SER A 527 16.68 0.32 3.93
CA SER A 527 17.07 0.70 2.58
C SER A 527 17.21 2.22 2.43
N VAL A 528 18.45 2.69 2.46
CA VAL A 528 18.81 4.11 2.54
C VAL A 528 19.94 4.48 1.60
N ILE A 529 20.02 5.76 1.28
CA ILE A 529 21.17 6.42 0.66
C ILE A 529 21.79 7.30 1.74
N TYR A 530 23.09 7.19 1.94
CA TYR A 530 23.83 7.90 2.99
C TYR A 530 25.04 8.65 2.41
N GLN A 531 25.48 9.68 3.13
CA GLN A 531 26.67 10.45 2.83
C GLN A 531 27.71 10.23 3.92
N LEU A 532 28.97 10.17 3.51
CA LEU A 532 30.17 10.27 4.32
C LEU A 532 31.03 11.41 3.78
N GLU A 533 31.72 12.08 4.69
CA GLU A 533 32.69 13.14 4.37
C GLU A 533 34.04 12.70 4.91
N CYS A 534 35.08 12.87 4.10
CA CYS A 534 36.47 12.65 4.47
C CYS A 534 37.06 13.94 5.03
N GLU A 535 38.11 13.83 5.83
CA GLU A 535 38.89 14.98 6.34
C GLU A 535 39.45 15.87 5.21
N CYS A 536 39.72 15.29 4.03
CA CYS A 536 40.15 16.04 2.84
C CYS A 536 38.98 16.68 2.06
N ASN A 537 37.78 16.75 2.64
CA ASN A 537 36.53 17.23 2.05
C ASN A 537 35.96 16.41 0.88
N ASN A 538 36.57 15.27 0.53
CA ASN A 538 35.98 14.34 -0.42
C ASN A 538 34.71 13.70 0.14
N ILE A 539 33.72 13.51 -0.74
CA ILE A 539 32.41 12.98 -0.37
C ILE A 539 32.27 11.56 -0.88
N TYR A 540 31.68 10.68 -0.07
CA TYR A 540 31.23 9.35 -0.47
C TYR A 540 29.71 9.24 -0.28
N ASN A 541 28.97 8.96 -1.34
CA ASN A 541 27.53 8.74 -1.31
C ASN A 541 27.24 7.26 -1.61
N GLY A 542 26.92 6.49 -0.59
CA GLY A 542 26.61 5.07 -0.76
C GLY A 542 25.12 4.78 -0.64
N GLU A 543 24.72 3.60 -1.12
CA GLU A 543 23.45 2.99 -0.75
C GLU A 543 23.64 1.75 0.12
N THR A 544 22.61 1.42 0.88
CA THR A 544 22.56 0.15 1.59
C THR A 544 21.12 -0.33 1.72
N LYS A 545 20.95 -1.66 1.74
CA LYS A 545 19.69 -2.33 2.12
C LYS A 545 19.68 -2.82 3.57
N VAL A 546 20.85 -2.89 4.24
CA VAL A 546 20.99 -3.55 5.56
C VAL A 546 20.75 -2.60 6.75
N GLY A 547 20.61 -1.31 6.50
CA GLY A 547 20.55 -0.24 7.51
C GLY A 547 21.90 0.47 7.66
N ILE A 548 21.84 1.76 8.01
CA ILE A 548 23.03 2.63 8.06
C ILE A 548 24.05 2.15 9.09
N TRP A 549 23.63 1.85 10.32
CA TRP A 549 24.52 1.41 11.40
C TRP A 549 25.31 0.14 11.02
N LYS A 550 24.62 -0.88 10.48
CA LYS A 550 25.27 -2.12 10.07
C LYS A 550 26.21 -1.89 8.88
N ARG A 551 25.87 -0.97 7.97
CA ARG A 551 26.74 -0.59 6.87
C ARG A 551 27.98 0.16 7.34
N MET A 552 27.86 1.03 8.36
CA MET A 552 29.00 1.76 8.91
C MET A 552 30.00 0.81 9.57
N LYS A 553 29.52 -0.15 10.37
CA LYS A 553 30.37 -1.24 10.88
C LYS A 553 31.06 -2.05 9.78
N GLN A 554 30.42 -2.25 8.63
CA GLN A 554 31.07 -2.93 7.51
C GLN A 554 32.22 -2.08 6.96
N HIS A 555 32.01 -0.77 6.81
CA HIS A 555 33.06 0.16 6.38
C HIS A 555 34.20 0.24 7.39
N GLU A 556 33.92 0.38 8.69
CA GLU A 556 34.93 0.35 9.76
C GLU A 556 35.79 -0.91 9.67
N ASN A 557 35.17 -2.08 9.52
CA ASN A 557 35.90 -3.34 9.38
C ASN A 557 36.71 -3.44 8.07
N GLU A 558 36.27 -2.80 6.99
CA GLU A 558 37.02 -2.75 5.73
C GLU A 558 38.23 -1.82 5.85
N ILE A 559 38.07 -0.68 6.51
CA ILE A 559 39.16 0.27 6.83
C ILE A 559 40.19 -0.40 7.74
N LEU A 560 39.75 -1.04 8.83
CA LEU A 560 40.64 -1.72 9.79
C LEU A 560 41.43 -2.88 9.18
N LYS A 561 40.89 -3.55 8.17
CA LYS A 561 41.59 -4.64 7.47
C LYS A 561 42.66 -4.13 6.52
N ASP A 562 42.52 -2.88 6.07
CA ASP A 562 43.48 -2.13 5.27
C ASP A 562 44.17 -2.92 4.14
N LYS A 563 43.38 -3.68 3.38
CA LYS A 563 43.92 -4.51 2.29
C LYS A 563 44.15 -3.67 1.04
N GLU A 564 45.35 -3.69 0.48
CA GLU A 564 45.67 -3.00 -0.80
C GLU A 564 44.71 -3.41 -1.94
N GLU A 565 44.30 -4.68 -2.00
CA GLU A 565 43.35 -5.18 -3.01
C GLU A 565 41.87 -4.95 -2.64
N SER A 566 41.58 -4.09 -1.66
CA SER A 566 40.21 -3.81 -1.24
C SER A 566 39.39 -3.24 -2.40
N LYS A 567 38.16 -3.72 -2.57
CA LYS A 567 37.19 -3.17 -3.53
C LYS A 567 36.42 -1.96 -2.97
N SER A 568 36.63 -1.63 -1.69
CA SER A 568 35.97 -0.53 -1.02
C SER A 568 36.58 0.78 -1.47
N GLU A 569 35.79 1.64 -2.11
CA GLU A 569 36.30 2.93 -2.60
C GLU A 569 36.77 3.85 -1.47
N ILE A 570 36.27 3.65 -0.24
CA ILE A 570 36.73 4.35 0.96
C ILE A 570 38.17 3.96 1.31
N VAL A 571 38.49 2.66 1.25
CA VAL A 571 39.85 2.15 1.52
C VAL A 571 40.80 2.52 0.38
N GLN A 572 40.34 2.39 -0.87
CA GLN A 572 41.13 2.81 -2.03
C GLN A 572 41.48 4.31 -1.99
N HIS A 573 40.56 5.15 -1.50
CA HIS A 573 40.83 6.57 -1.28
C HIS A 573 41.90 6.79 -0.20
N PHE A 574 41.79 6.09 0.92
CA PHE A 574 42.79 6.16 1.99
C PHE A 574 44.20 5.81 1.48
N HIS A 575 44.32 4.78 0.65
CA HIS A 575 45.58 4.41 -0.01
C HIS A 575 46.04 5.43 -1.04
N SER A 576 45.15 5.95 -1.88
CA SER A 576 45.50 6.93 -2.92
C SER A 576 46.01 8.25 -2.33
N GLU A 577 45.47 8.65 -1.18
CA GLU A 577 45.90 9.85 -0.44
C GLU A 577 47.06 9.57 0.52
N ARG A 578 47.75 8.42 0.37
CA ARG A 578 48.94 8.05 1.17
C ARG A 578 48.68 8.11 2.69
N PHE A 579 47.52 7.63 3.11
CA PHE A 579 47.15 7.53 4.53
C PHE A 579 47.01 8.89 5.25
N GLN A 580 46.81 9.98 4.51
CA GLN A 580 46.77 11.34 5.07
C GLN A 580 45.38 11.83 5.48
N CYS A 581 44.31 11.12 5.13
CA CYS A 581 42.95 11.51 5.47
C CYS A 581 42.06 10.28 5.59
N MET A 582 41.09 10.30 6.50
CA MET A 582 40.16 9.19 6.66
C MET A 582 38.70 9.63 6.61
N PHE A 583 37.85 8.67 6.24
CA PHE A 583 36.41 8.79 6.44
C PHE A 583 36.06 8.34 7.85
N HIS A 584 35.09 9.04 8.44
CA HIS A 584 34.56 8.77 9.78
C HIS A 584 33.16 8.15 9.66
N PRO A 585 33.00 6.80 9.71
CA PRO A 585 31.72 6.11 9.55
C PRO A 585 30.65 6.58 10.54
N GLU A 586 31.04 6.99 11.74
CA GLU A 586 30.21 7.60 12.76
C GLU A 586 29.60 8.92 12.32
N GLU A 587 30.16 9.63 11.34
CA GLU A 587 29.62 10.88 10.78
C GLU A 587 28.62 10.66 9.63
N ALA A 588 28.34 9.41 9.27
CA ALA A 588 27.38 9.09 8.22
C ALA A 588 25.93 9.53 8.53
N PHE A 589 25.30 10.23 7.59
CA PHE A 589 23.90 10.61 7.70
C PHE A 589 23.07 10.16 6.50
N ILE A 590 21.78 9.92 6.73
CA ILE A 590 20.85 9.48 5.68
C ILE A 590 20.46 10.66 4.80
N ILE A 591 20.81 10.59 3.51
CA ILE A 591 20.41 11.56 2.50
C ILE A 591 19.03 11.27 1.96
N ASP A 592 18.66 10.01 1.74
CA ASP A 592 17.32 9.63 1.26
C ASP A 592 16.99 8.16 1.56
N THR A 593 15.74 7.76 1.37
CA THR A 593 15.28 6.38 1.60
C THR A 593 14.54 5.84 0.38
N GLU A 594 14.87 4.63 -0.05
CA GLU A 594 14.23 3.99 -1.21
C GLU A 594 14.38 2.47 -1.12
N THR A 595 13.26 1.75 -1.09
CA THR A 595 13.25 0.28 -0.97
C THR A 595 13.46 -0.40 -2.31
N ASN A 596 12.98 0.18 -3.40
CA ASN A 596 13.20 -0.37 -4.73
C ASN A 596 14.68 -0.26 -5.10
N TRP A 597 15.32 -1.39 -5.38
CA TRP A 597 16.76 -1.46 -5.64
C TRP A 597 17.22 -0.59 -6.81
N PHE A 598 16.54 -0.67 -7.96
CA PHE A 598 16.91 0.12 -9.12
C PHE A 598 16.79 1.62 -8.82
N LYS A 599 15.67 2.03 -8.22
CA LYS A 599 15.47 3.42 -7.79
C LYS A 599 16.53 3.89 -6.80
N ARG A 600 16.89 3.04 -5.84
CA ARG A 600 17.92 3.35 -4.83
C ARG A 600 19.28 3.57 -5.47
N ARG A 601 19.69 2.72 -6.42
CA ARG A 601 20.91 2.90 -7.22
C ARG A 601 20.88 4.15 -8.09
N THR A 602 19.73 4.48 -8.70
CA THR A 602 19.58 5.74 -9.45
C THR A 602 19.71 6.95 -8.54
N LYS A 603 19.15 6.91 -7.33
CA LYS A 603 19.28 8.01 -6.35
C LYS A 603 20.72 8.18 -5.89
N GLU A 604 21.41 7.10 -5.54
CA GLU A 604 22.84 7.10 -5.23
C GLU A 604 23.65 7.77 -6.35
N ALA A 605 23.41 7.40 -7.61
CA ALA A 605 24.06 8.02 -8.77
C ALA A 605 23.78 9.53 -8.87
N ILE A 606 22.52 9.95 -8.70
CA ILE A 606 22.16 11.37 -8.72
C ILE A 606 22.90 12.15 -7.63
N TYR A 607 22.91 11.64 -6.39
CA TYR A 607 23.62 12.30 -5.29
C TYR A 607 25.14 12.30 -5.51
N SER A 608 25.68 11.21 -6.06
CA SER A 608 27.10 11.09 -6.38
C SER A 608 27.54 12.14 -7.41
N ILE A 609 26.76 12.35 -8.48
CA ILE A 609 26.99 13.39 -9.49
C ILE A 609 26.92 14.79 -8.88
N ILE A 610 25.95 15.05 -8.00
CA ILE A 610 25.74 16.37 -7.38
C ILE A 610 26.88 16.74 -6.43
N ASN A 611 27.45 15.76 -5.75
CA ASN A 611 28.50 15.96 -4.76
C ASN A 611 29.90 15.67 -5.30
N GLU A 612 30.05 15.30 -6.59
CA GLU A 612 31.33 14.88 -7.17
C GLU A 612 32.00 13.79 -6.33
N SER A 613 31.19 12.80 -5.99
CA SER A 613 31.49 11.77 -5.02
C SER A 613 32.51 10.76 -5.54
N ILE A 614 33.39 10.27 -4.67
CA ILE A 614 34.48 9.36 -5.04
C ILE A 614 33.98 7.95 -5.43
N ASN A 615 32.76 7.58 -5.03
CA ASN A 615 32.24 6.24 -5.24
C ASN A 615 31.84 6.02 -6.70
N ARG A 616 32.13 4.80 -7.19
CA ARG A 616 31.56 4.35 -8.46
C ARG A 616 30.06 4.17 -8.32
N HIS A 617 29.32 4.72 -9.28
CA HIS A 617 27.86 4.62 -9.33
C HIS A 617 27.39 4.26 -10.73
N ASN A 618 26.11 3.89 -10.86
CA ASN A 618 25.52 3.63 -12.17
C ASN A 618 25.41 4.93 -12.97
N ASP A 619 25.53 4.83 -14.29
CA ASP A 619 25.23 5.95 -15.18
C ASP A 619 23.73 6.26 -15.18
N ILE A 620 23.42 7.55 -15.25
CA ILE A 620 22.10 8.05 -15.60
C ILE A 620 22.13 8.58 -17.02
N ASP A 621 20.98 8.67 -17.67
CA ASP A 621 20.92 9.22 -19.04
C ASP A 621 21.50 10.64 -19.06
N SER A 622 22.45 10.89 -19.96
CA SER A 622 23.19 12.15 -20.03
C SER A 622 22.29 13.36 -20.27
N ALA A 623 21.09 13.14 -20.83
CA ALA A 623 20.06 14.17 -21.00
C ALA A 623 19.62 14.82 -19.67
N TRP A 624 19.85 14.18 -18.52
CA TRP A 624 19.56 14.74 -17.20
C TRP A 624 20.65 15.66 -16.63
N LEU A 625 21.89 15.59 -17.12
CA LEU A 625 23.03 16.24 -16.48
C LEU A 625 22.85 17.76 -16.39
N HIS A 626 22.40 18.39 -17.48
CA HIS A 626 22.18 19.84 -17.51
C HIS A 626 21.15 20.30 -16.45
N ILE A 627 20.02 19.60 -16.30
CA ILE A 627 19.00 19.99 -15.31
C ILE A 627 19.43 19.68 -13.88
N LEU A 628 20.21 18.62 -13.67
CA LEU A 628 20.78 18.29 -12.37
C LEU A 628 21.78 19.37 -11.91
N LEU A 629 22.74 19.73 -12.77
CA LEU A 629 23.73 20.75 -12.47
C LEU A 629 23.08 22.11 -12.20
N LYS A 630 22.06 22.49 -12.99
CA LYS A 630 21.29 23.72 -12.75
C LYS A 630 20.58 23.75 -11.40
N ASN A 631 20.22 22.59 -10.84
CA ASN A 631 19.53 22.46 -9.54
C ASN A 631 20.46 21.97 -8.42
N LYS A 632 21.78 21.86 -8.66
CA LYS A 632 22.79 21.32 -7.74
C LYS A 632 22.69 21.98 -6.36
N GLU A 633 22.71 23.31 -6.32
CA GLU A 633 22.64 24.09 -5.07
C GLU A 633 21.35 23.87 -4.28
N GLN A 634 20.21 23.71 -4.96
CA GLN A 634 18.96 23.43 -4.28
C GLN A 634 18.99 22.04 -3.63
N ILE A 635 19.61 21.06 -4.29
CA ILE A 635 19.73 19.69 -3.76
C ILE A 635 20.75 19.68 -2.61
N LYS A 636 21.92 20.30 -2.76
CA LYS A 636 22.92 20.46 -1.69
C LYS A 636 22.33 21.12 -0.43
N LYS A 637 21.51 22.16 -0.56
CA LYS A 637 20.77 22.77 0.58
C LYS A 637 19.86 21.77 1.30
N ARG A 638 19.20 20.85 0.57
CA ARG A 638 18.39 19.79 1.19
C ARG A 638 19.24 18.75 1.91
N ILE A 639 20.41 18.42 1.37
CA ILE A 639 21.38 17.51 2.00
C ILE A 639 21.90 18.14 3.30
N ALA A 640 22.35 19.40 3.27
CA ALA A 640 22.83 20.13 4.43
C ALA A 640 21.76 20.22 5.54
N PHE A 641 20.49 20.45 5.19
CA PHE A 641 19.38 20.43 6.15
C PHE A 641 19.13 19.03 6.77
N LYS A 642 19.43 17.94 6.05
CA LYS A 642 19.38 16.59 6.61
C LYS A 642 20.57 16.31 7.53
N LYS A 643 21.76 16.81 7.18
CA LYS A 643 22.96 16.77 8.02
C LYS A 643 22.72 17.49 9.35
N SER A 644 22.22 18.73 9.34
CA SER A 644 21.96 19.51 10.57
C SER A 644 20.98 18.83 11.53
N LYS A 645 19.94 18.19 10.99
CA LYS A 645 18.96 17.44 11.80
C LYS A 645 19.53 16.26 12.55
N ARG A 646 20.60 15.65 12.04
CA ARG A 646 21.29 14.55 12.73
C ARG A 646 21.96 15.05 14.00
N PHE A 647 22.70 16.15 13.90
CA PHE A 647 23.42 16.75 15.02
C PHE A 647 22.46 17.32 16.09
N GLU A 648 21.28 17.81 15.71
CA GLU A 648 20.22 18.18 16.68
C GLU A 648 19.66 16.98 17.46
N THR A 649 19.68 15.78 16.88
CA THR A 649 19.22 14.55 17.55
C THR A 649 20.27 13.91 18.44
N SER A 650 21.57 14.01 18.12
CA SER A 650 22.66 13.54 18.98
C SER A 650 22.84 14.45 20.20
N ALA A 651 22.83 15.77 20.03
CA ALA A 651 22.95 16.73 21.13
C ALA A 651 21.83 16.63 22.19
N ARG A 652 20.69 16.01 21.86
CA ARG A 652 19.59 15.73 22.82
C ARG A 652 19.70 14.39 23.53
N GLN A 653 20.59 13.50 23.08
CA GLN A 653 20.91 12.25 23.80
C GLN A 653 22.07 12.48 24.78
N ASP A 654 23.00 13.38 24.46
CA ASP A 654 24.15 13.68 25.32
C ASP A 654 23.82 14.66 26.46
N GLY A 655 22.70 15.39 26.39
CA GLY A 655 22.23 16.28 27.46
C GLY A 655 21.46 15.59 28.61
N ASN A 656 21.46 14.26 28.66
CA ASN A 656 20.78 13.47 29.70
C ASN A 656 21.74 12.61 30.53
N SER A 657 23.05 12.86 30.46
CA SER A 657 24.00 12.48 31.50
C SER A 657 24.10 13.63 32.50
N GLY A 658 23.04 13.79 33.29
CA GLY A 658 23.09 14.62 34.50
C GLY A 658 23.86 13.85 35.56
N THR A 659 24.95 14.48 36.00
CA THR A 659 25.80 14.13 37.13
C THR A 659 24.98 13.86 38.38
N ASP A 660 25.10 12.65 38.93
CA ASP A 660 24.81 12.39 40.34
C ASP A 660 25.97 12.99 41.13
N ASP A 661 25.86 14.27 41.50
CA ASP A 661 26.67 14.85 42.56
C ASP A 661 25.94 14.59 43.88
N GLU A 662 26.54 13.70 44.67
CA GLU A 662 26.26 13.50 46.08
C GLU A 662 26.59 14.80 46.84
N GLU A 663 25.59 15.48 47.40
CA GLU A 663 25.79 16.41 48.50
C GLU A 663 25.06 15.91 49.74
N GLU A 664 25.88 15.38 50.66
CA GLU A 664 25.59 15.31 52.09
C GLU A 664 25.41 16.71 52.69
N ASN A 665 24.57 16.75 53.74
CA ASN A 665 24.44 17.77 54.80
C ASN A 665 23.25 18.76 54.67
N GLY A 666 22.33 18.64 55.63
CA GLY A 666 21.31 19.64 55.98
C GLY A 666 20.01 19.03 56.44
#